data_AF-A0AAV0TJZ1-F1
#
_entry.id   AF-A0AAV0TJZ1-F1
#
_cell.length_a   1.000
_cell.length_b   1.000
_cell.length_c   1.000
_cell.angle_alpha   90.00
_cell.angle_beta   90.00
_cell.angle_gamma   90.00
#
_symmetry.space_group_name_H-M   'P 1'
#
loop_
_entity.id
_entity.type
_entity.pdbx_description
1 polymer ?
#
loop_
_entity_poly.entity_id
_entity_poly.type
_entity_poly.pdbx_seq_one_letter_code
_entity_poly.pdbx_strand_id
1 'polypeptide(L)'
;MKIFASALIVLGTVVHHQHLAQVAGQNADRDGASSFSDGSPVVVPPSAHAANSTTSNVTDGSDATLSASVDLSTLNVGGGGAFTTFRALEPPSYLVERTNAMTSLCPPKHLDPSVVKNRAIPTNNWWGNIIAHDSNAAIQPIWSNPYSLQMVVDKAPFGMSTSYPYRSRFSGGNSGNNGAVKFYAHGMVREFLFSAEEIVQQKPTFQVVDWADQGVTVKFTASSSGGSMVSDIVSGMVYASMKYSGLTPRLVSTAAISTVNGRALGGLQVRGSKFEIVYNSGQKWVVFVLSSDGRMEKDITLTADGTSALKSTGVFDGMLRVALVLEDSWLSTLEQHKLCTVQAANVDLRDDSSYVFKWKTMGDCSSGLLHFAMKHHAETLVTSNGVRQVDGMIAFSTTRGAHQAFTTPGGPGDPVWEIKETQPVPEDLYPSRKIASDVVRQQRIIDHLREDISSAWSIPLDGSYYFNGKAAQKYASLCLIANDAAVMGDDKSLLNKCLEKLRRVMAPFVSNTWTNKLQYDQVYGGIVSSQGFKTKDLNTDFGNTMYNDHHFHYGYWVHTAAIINRLDPTWSDLSKLNAMVNLLVRDVANFDPDDRFFTRFRSFDWFRGHSYSHGVTPFADGKDQESTSEDVNFAFGMYMYGKATNNATMEAVGKLMTRVNSHAIKTYFLVEDANQIHPANFRPNKVTGIFFDNKVDYATWFSAEKYCIHGIQMIPVSAVTEFVRTKQFVQEEWEQVLGNEAIVTREDTSNAWLSLLYANFAMVDKQRAMRVLQKTKMDDGLSRSWALYMAASFAE
;
A
#
# COMPACT_ATOMS: atom_id res chain seq x y z
N MET A 1 28.46 19.34 21.37
CA MET A 1 27.61 20.53 21.57
C MET A 1 26.19 20.17 21.13
N LYS A 2 25.24 20.20 22.07
CA LYS A 2 23.79 20.08 21.83
C LYS A 2 23.30 21.41 21.26
N ILE A 3 22.45 21.43 20.22
CA ILE A 3 21.41 22.44 19.94
C ILE A 3 20.48 21.91 18.81
N PHE A 4 19.19 21.82 19.16
CA PHE A 4 17.95 21.89 18.38
C PHE A 4 17.93 21.62 16.85
N ALA A 5 17.28 20.52 16.47
CA ALA A 5 16.78 20.25 15.11
C ALA A 5 15.25 20.05 15.10
N SER A 6 14.51 20.88 15.83
CA SER A 6 13.04 20.75 15.98
C SER A 6 12.25 21.97 15.48
N ALA A 7 12.83 22.79 14.60
CA ALA A 7 12.18 24.04 14.15
C ALA A 7 12.13 24.27 12.63
N LEU A 8 12.57 23.32 11.78
CA LEU A 8 12.58 23.52 10.32
C LEU A 8 11.51 22.73 9.53
N ILE A 9 10.65 21.96 10.20
CA ILE A 9 9.56 21.20 9.53
C ILE A 9 8.31 22.08 9.29
N VAL A 10 8.21 23.26 9.93
CA VAL A 10 7.00 24.10 9.89
C VAL A 10 6.96 25.12 8.73
N LEU A 11 8.07 25.37 8.02
CA LEU A 11 8.12 26.37 6.93
C LEU A 11 8.02 25.79 5.51
N GLY A 12 8.06 24.47 5.33
CA GLY A 12 7.92 23.82 4.02
C GLY A 12 6.49 23.76 3.48
N THR A 13 5.48 23.87 4.36
CA THR A 13 4.06 23.65 4.00
C THR A 13 3.26 24.93 3.75
N VAL A 14 3.78 26.11 4.12
CA VAL A 14 3.07 27.39 3.93
C VAL A 14 3.58 28.18 2.71
N VAL A 15 4.81 27.96 2.24
CA VAL A 15 5.40 28.75 1.14
C VAL A 15 5.09 28.17 -0.26
N HIS A 16 4.55 26.96 -0.37
CA HIS A 16 4.14 26.37 -1.65
C HIS A 16 2.67 26.62 -2.04
N HIS A 17 1.90 27.36 -1.24
CA HIS A 17 0.51 27.70 -1.53
C HIS A 17 0.30 29.10 -2.14
N GLN A 18 1.35 29.90 -2.34
CA GLN A 18 1.20 31.24 -2.94
C GLN A 18 1.75 31.40 -4.36
N HIS A 19 2.44 30.42 -4.95
CA HIS A 19 3.02 30.56 -6.30
C HIS A 19 2.27 29.85 -7.45
N LEU A 20 1.13 29.21 -7.19
CA LEU A 20 0.32 28.56 -8.25
C LEU A 20 -0.90 29.38 -8.71
N ALA A 21 -1.11 30.58 -8.18
CA ALA A 21 -2.28 31.42 -8.50
C ALA A 21 -2.00 32.58 -9.49
N GLN A 22 -0.80 32.69 -10.07
CA GLN A 22 -0.42 33.85 -10.87
C GLN A 22 0.36 33.52 -12.15
N VAL A 23 -0.10 32.52 -12.91
CA VAL A 23 0.20 32.42 -14.36
C VAL A 23 -1.06 31.95 -15.09
N ALA A 24 -2.09 32.77 -15.05
CA ALA A 24 -3.24 32.68 -15.94
C ALA A 24 -3.72 34.09 -16.25
N GLY A 25 -3.31 34.60 -17.40
CA GLY A 25 -3.83 35.84 -17.98
C GLY A 25 -2.79 36.91 -18.19
N GLN A 26 -2.19 36.94 -19.38
CA GLN A 26 -2.01 38.18 -20.13
C GLN A 26 -1.77 37.87 -21.61
N ASN A 27 -2.62 38.47 -22.45
CA ASN A 27 -2.50 38.52 -23.90
C ASN A 27 -1.21 39.23 -24.31
N ALA A 28 -0.53 38.72 -25.34
CA ALA A 28 0.30 39.53 -26.21
C ALA A 28 0.33 38.93 -27.62
N ASP A 29 -0.06 39.76 -28.57
CA ASP A 29 -0.08 39.56 -30.00
C ASP A 29 1.32 39.39 -30.63
N ARG A 30 1.32 38.63 -31.74
CA ARG A 30 2.03 38.81 -33.01
C ARG A 30 3.57 38.70 -33.14
N ASP A 31 3.88 37.91 -34.19
CA ASP A 31 4.95 37.98 -35.18
C ASP A 31 6.38 37.56 -34.80
N GLY A 32 6.88 36.55 -35.54
CA GLY A 32 8.29 36.16 -35.53
C GLY A 32 8.55 34.78 -36.12
N ALA A 33 8.53 34.68 -37.45
CA ALA A 33 8.91 33.48 -38.19
C ALA A 33 10.39 33.10 -37.98
N SER A 34 10.68 31.81 -37.85
CA SER A 34 11.86 31.20 -38.51
C SER A 34 11.72 29.68 -38.62
N SER A 35 12.01 29.23 -39.84
CA SER A 35 12.12 27.87 -40.35
C SER A 35 13.20 27.03 -39.68
N PHE A 36 13.05 25.70 -39.62
CA PHE A 36 13.92 24.74 -40.31
C PHE A 36 13.34 23.30 -40.22
N SER A 37 13.59 22.56 -41.29
CA SER A 37 13.05 21.27 -41.69
C SER A 37 13.90 20.07 -41.26
N ASP A 38 13.32 18.89 -41.53
CA ASP A 38 13.93 17.55 -41.70
C ASP A 38 14.21 16.75 -40.42
N GLY A 39 13.89 15.46 -40.31
CA GLY A 39 13.34 14.48 -41.24
C GLY A 39 13.21 13.13 -40.49
N SER A 40 12.17 12.37 -40.81
CA SER A 40 11.75 11.05 -40.25
C SER A 40 12.82 9.93 -40.44
N PRO A 41 12.64 8.66 -39.97
CA PRO A 41 11.45 8.04 -39.37
C PRO A 41 11.65 7.11 -38.15
N VAL A 42 10.51 6.86 -37.51
CA VAL A 42 10.24 5.82 -36.51
C VAL A 42 10.41 4.43 -37.15
N VAL A 43 11.23 3.57 -36.51
CA VAL A 43 11.38 2.16 -36.88
C VAL A 43 10.61 1.29 -35.89
N VAL A 44 9.64 0.55 -36.42
CA VAL A 44 8.91 -0.55 -35.77
C VAL A 44 9.67 -1.86 -36.05
N PRO A 45 9.86 -2.77 -35.08
CA PRO A 45 10.18 -4.16 -35.37
C PRO A 45 8.94 -5.07 -35.30
N PRO A 46 8.82 -6.08 -36.19
CA PRO A 46 7.61 -6.86 -36.41
C PRO A 46 7.53 -8.17 -35.61
N SER A 47 6.30 -8.67 -35.50
CA SER A 47 5.90 -9.99 -35.02
C SER A 47 6.06 -11.09 -36.09
N ALA A 48 6.46 -12.32 -35.70
CA ALA A 48 6.08 -13.64 -36.30
C ALA A 48 6.86 -14.77 -35.56
N HIS A 49 6.22 -15.71 -34.84
CA HIS A 49 5.58 -16.98 -35.24
C HIS A 49 6.51 -18.20 -35.50
N ALA A 50 6.29 -19.23 -34.64
CA ALA A 50 6.06 -20.66 -34.90
C ALA A 50 7.21 -21.68 -35.16
N ALA A 51 7.26 -22.65 -34.23
CA ALA A 51 7.32 -24.12 -34.36
C ALA A 51 8.58 -24.83 -34.94
N ASN A 52 9.20 -25.71 -34.14
CA ASN A 52 8.99 -27.17 -34.31
C ASN A 52 9.59 -28.04 -33.18
N SER A 53 8.97 -29.21 -33.07
CA SER A 53 9.06 -30.30 -32.09
C SER A 53 10.37 -31.10 -32.04
N THR A 54 10.64 -31.73 -30.89
CA THR A 54 11.06 -33.15 -30.82
C THR A 54 10.71 -33.79 -29.48
N THR A 55 10.08 -34.96 -29.58
CA THR A 55 9.73 -35.93 -28.53
C THR A 55 10.92 -36.78 -28.11
N SER A 56 11.02 -37.11 -26.82
CA SER A 56 11.63 -38.37 -26.36
C SER A 56 11.04 -38.83 -25.02
N ASN A 57 10.41 -40.00 -25.05
CA ASN A 57 9.99 -40.77 -23.88
C ASN A 57 11.20 -41.37 -23.17
N VAL A 58 11.26 -41.26 -21.84
CA VAL A 58 11.92 -42.26 -20.96
C VAL A 58 11.06 -42.42 -19.70
N THR A 59 10.82 -43.67 -19.36
CA THR A 59 10.00 -44.24 -18.28
C THR A 59 10.68 -44.24 -16.91
N ASP A 60 9.83 -44.16 -15.88
CA ASP A 60 9.89 -44.70 -14.51
C ASP A 60 11.04 -44.39 -13.54
N GLY A 61 10.61 -43.95 -12.36
CA GLY A 61 11.42 -43.80 -11.15
C GLY A 61 10.58 -43.20 -10.02
N SER A 62 9.80 -44.05 -9.36
CA SER A 62 8.99 -43.75 -8.17
C SER A 62 9.79 -43.13 -7.03
N ASP A 63 9.29 -42.03 -6.46
CA ASP A 63 9.42 -41.79 -5.01
C ASP A 63 8.20 -41.02 -4.50
N ALA A 64 7.47 -41.68 -3.62
CA ALA A 64 6.26 -41.17 -3.00
C ALA A 64 6.62 -40.23 -1.84
N THR A 65 6.26 -38.96 -1.95
CA THR A 65 6.11 -38.07 -0.79
C THR A 65 4.67 -37.61 -0.70
N LEU A 66 4.02 -38.03 0.39
CA LEU A 66 2.63 -37.73 0.74
C LEU A 66 2.41 -36.22 0.86
N SER A 67 1.75 -35.62 -0.13
CA SER A 67 1.11 -34.32 0.00
C SER A 67 -0.22 -34.49 0.74
N ALA A 68 -0.21 -34.30 2.05
CA ALA A 68 -1.46 -34.16 2.81
C ALA A 68 -2.01 -32.74 2.58
N SER A 69 -3.01 -32.62 1.70
CA SER A 69 -3.87 -31.45 1.58
C SER A 69 -4.69 -31.31 2.87
N VAL A 70 -4.41 -30.30 3.68
CA VAL A 70 -5.21 -29.99 4.86
C VAL A 70 -6.44 -29.19 4.41
N ASP A 71 -7.61 -29.82 4.51
CA ASP A 71 -8.91 -29.17 4.34
C ASP A 71 -9.21 -28.32 5.60
N LEU A 72 -9.20 -26.99 5.43
CA LEU A 72 -9.39 -26.02 6.51
C LEU A 72 -10.85 -25.88 6.97
N SER A 73 -11.77 -26.70 6.46
CA SER A 73 -13.19 -26.66 6.86
C SER A 73 -13.50 -27.37 8.19
N THR A 74 -12.53 -28.01 8.87
CA THR A 74 -12.79 -28.80 10.10
C THR A 74 -12.17 -28.26 11.40
N LEU A 75 -11.70 -27.01 11.47
CA LEU A 75 -11.29 -26.42 12.74
C LEU A 75 -12.51 -25.99 13.57
N ASN A 76 -13.10 -26.98 14.24
CA ASN A 76 -14.10 -26.78 15.27
C ASN A 76 -13.44 -26.10 16.49
N VAL A 77 -13.78 -24.83 16.72
CA VAL A 77 -13.31 -24.03 17.86
C VAL A 77 -14.02 -24.53 19.11
N GLY A 78 -13.37 -25.40 19.87
CA GLY A 78 -13.91 -25.87 21.15
C GLY A 78 -12.89 -26.60 22.02
N GLY A 79 -12.43 -25.93 23.09
CA GLY A 79 -12.03 -26.56 24.34
C GLY A 79 -10.52 -26.69 24.65
N GLY A 80 -10.07 -25.90 25.63
CA GLY A 80 -9.21 -26.39 26.72
C GLY A 80 -7.70 -26.52 26.49
N GLY A 81 -6.98 -25.41 26.61
CA GLY A 81 -5.52 -25.38 26.82
C GLY A 81 -5.04 -23.93 26.73
N ALA A 82 -4.27 -23.46 27.71
CA ALA A 82 -3.79 -22.08 27.78
C ALA A 82 -2.79 -21.78 26.63
N PHE A 83 -3.32 -21.52 25.46
CA PHE A 83 -2.62 -21.03 24.27
C PHE A 83 -3.30 -19.73 23.86
N THR A 84 -2.52 -18.67 23.68
CA THR A 84 -3.02 -17.33 23.33
C THR A 84 -3.58 -17.34 21.91
N THR A 85 -4.83 -17.75 21.78
CA THR A 85 -5.60 -17.65 20.55
C THR A 85 -5.76 -16.17 20.20
N PHE A 86 -5.36 -15.81 18.99
CA PHE A 86 -5.79 -14.58 18.33
C PHE A 86 -7.32 -14.64 18.26
N ARG A 87 -8.01 -13.98 19.19
CA ARG A 87 -9.47 -13.96 19.30
C ARG A 87 -9.94 -12.51 19.27
N ALA A 88 -11.11 -12.30 18.71
CA ALA A 88 -11.98 -11.12 18.80
C ALA A 88 -12.37 -10.71 20.24
N LEU A 89 -11.40 -10.59 21.15
CA LEU A 89 -11.58 -10.17 22.54
C LEU A 89 -11.22 -8.70 22.69
N GLU A 90 -11.99 -8.00 23.51
CA GLU A 90 -11.69 -6.60 23.83
C GLU A 90 -10.26 -6.47 24.39
N PRO A 91 -9.50 -5.44 23.99
CA PRO A 91 -8.18 -5.19 24.56
C PRO A 91 -8.22 -5.10 26.09
N PRO A 92 -7.36 -5.85 26.80
CA PRO A 92 -7.37 -5.89 28.25
C PRO A 92 -6.92 -4.54 28.84
N SER A 93 -7.77 -3.95 29.68
CA SER A 93 -7.51 -2.65 30.32
C SER A 93 -6.33 -2.65 31.29
N TYR A 94 -5.94 -3.82 31.80
CA TYR A 94 -4.76 -3.97 32.65
C TYR A 94 -3.45 -3.85 31.85
N LEU A 95 -3.48 -4.00 30.52
CA LEU A 95 -2.32 -3.95 29.65
C LEU A 95 -2.22 -2.62 28.91
N VAL A 96 -3.35 -2.15 28.36
CA VAL A 96 -3.46 -0.87 27.66
C VAL A 96 -4.65 -0.08 28.20
N GLU A 97 -4.39 1.15 28.63
CA GLU A 97 -5.45 2.06 29.08
C GLU A 97 -6.35 2.43 27.90
N ARG A 98 -7.66 2.57 28.13
CA ARG A 98 -8.60 3.01 27.11
C ARG A 98 -8.63 4.53 27.03
N THR A 99 -8.80 5.06 25.83
CA THR A 99 -8.94 6.49 25.59
C THR A 99 -9.97 6.78 24.51
N ASN A 100 -10.64 7.91 24.64
CA ASN A 100 -11.50 8.51 23.61
C ASN A 100 -10.99 9.90 23.19
N ALA A 101 -9.75 10.25 23.58
CA ALA A 101 -9.17 11.57 23.34
C ALA A 101 -9.10 11.97 21.86
N MET A 102 -9.12 10.96 20.97
CA MET A 102 -9.21 11.17 19.53
C MET A 102 -10.46 11.92 19.09
N THR A 103 -11.56 11.82 19.84
CA THR A 103 -12.81 12.57 19.59
C THR A 103 -12.58 14.07 19.56
N SER A 104 -11.63 14.54 20.38
CA SER A 104 -11.28 15.96 20.48
C SER A 104 -10.07 16.31 19.62
N LEU A 105 -9.13 15.37 19.44
CA LEU A 105 -7.87 15.64 18.74
C LEU A 105 -7.99 15.50 17.21
N CYS A 106 -8.64 14.44 16.73
CA CYS A 106 -8.69 14.09 15.31
C CYS A 106 -9.93 13.23 14.97
N PRO A 107 -11.17 13.72 15.23
CA PRO A 107 -12.38 12.93 15.04
C PRO A 107 -12.62 12.58 13.56
N PRO A 108 -13.12 11.37 13.26
CA PRO A 108 -13.47 10.98 11.91
C PRO A 108 -14.64 11.82 11.39
N LYS A 109 -14.66 12.05 10.08
CA LYS A 109 -15.72 12.80 9.41
C LYS A 109 -16.58 11.89 8.53
N HIS A 110 -17.77 12.39 8.20
CA HIS A 110 -18.64 11.84 7.17
C HIS A 110 -19.11 10.38 7.40
N LEU A 111 -18.90 9.78 8.55
CA LEU A 111 -19.40 8.42 8.83
C LEU A 111 -20.88 8.45 9.25
N ASP A 112 -21.66 7.49 8.76
CA ASP A 112 -22.97 7.22 9.33
C ASP A 112 -22.81 6.67 10.78
N PRO A 113 -23.48 7.24 11.79
CA PRO A 113 -23.38 6.74 13.17
C PRO A 113 -23.79 5.26 13.32
N SER A 114 -24.63 4.74 12.43
CA SER A 114 -25.09 3.34 12.46
C SER A 114 -24.00 2.34 12.09
N VAL A 115 -23.00 2.72 11.27
CA VAL A 115 -21.94 1.81 10.81
C VAL A 115 -20.75 1.74 11.77
N VAL A 116 -20.51 2.78 12.56
CA VAL A 116 -19.40 2.83 13.53
C VAL A 116 -19.72 2.15 14.86
N LYS A 117 -20.99 1.85 15.16
CA LYS A 117 -21.41 1.38 16.48
C LYS A 117 -20.82 0.01 16.87
N ASN A 118 -20.49 -0.82 15.87
CA ASN A 118 -20.08 -2.22 16.09
C ASN A 118 -18.86 -2.65 15.24
N ARG A 119 -18.07 -1.70 14.74
CA ARG A 119 -16.91 -2.00 13.88
C ARG A 119 -15.85 -0.91 14.01
N ALA A 120 -14.59 -1.33 14.13
CA ALA A 120 -13.44 -0.43 14.04
C ALA A 120 -13.39 0.32 12.70
N ILE A 121 -12.90 1.56 12.73
CA ILE A 121 -12.84 2.45 11.58
C ILE A 121 -11.47 2.28 10.91
N PRO A 122 -11.43 2.00 9.59
CA PRO A 122 -10.18 1.91 8.86
C PRO A 122 -9.49 3.28 8.78
N THR A 123 -8.15 3.29 8.80
CA THR A 123 -7.36 4.52 8.90
C THR A 123 -6.40 4.72 7.73
N ASN A 124 -5.79 3.63 7.23
CA ASN A 124 -4.74 3.67 6.20
C ASN A 124 -5.25 3.14 4.85
N ASN A 125 -6.56 3.01 4.64
CA ASN A 125 -7.12 2.58 3.36
C ASN A 125 -6.98 3.68 2.31
N TRP A 126 -6.87 3.29 1.03
CA TRP A 126 -6.77 4.20 -0.13
C TRP A 126 -7.92 5.23 -0.26
N TRP A 127 -9.07 4.93 0.35
CA TRP A 127 -10.23 5.83 0.38
C TRP A 127 -10.32 6.67 1.68
N GLY A 128 -9.36 6.53 2.59
CA GLY A 128 -9.38 7.15 3.92
C GLY A 128 -9.51 8.68 3.91
N ASN A 129 -9.13 9.35 2.82
CA ASN A 129 -9.36 10.79 2.62
C ASN A 129 -10.83 11.21 2.78
N ILE A 130 -11.80 10.33 2.51
CA ILE A 130 -13.23 10.64 2.68
C ILE A 130 -13.59 10.90 4.14
N ILE A 131 -12.98 10.17 5.07
CA ILE A 131 -13.31 10.19 6.50
C ILE A 131 -12.25 10.88 7.34
N ALA A 132 -11.15 11.29 6.70
CA ALA A 132 -10.01 11.91 7.34
C ALA A 132 -10.40 13.20 8.05
N HIS A 133 -9.70 13.47 9.14
CA HIS A 133 -9.83 14.72 9.86
C HIS A 133 -9.07 15.83 9.13
N ASP A 134 -9.76 16.94 8.86
CA ASP A 134 -9.16 18.15 8.28
C ASP A 134 -9.87 19.37 8.86
N SER A 135 -9.21 20.52 8.85
CA SER A 135 -9.87 21.82 9.00
C SER A 135 -10.55 22.28 7.69
N ASN A 136 -10.14 21.74 6.55
CA ASN A 136 -10.73 22.09 5.24
C ASN A 136 -12.14 21.50 5.05
N ALA A 137 -12.94 22.22 4.26
CA ALA A 137 -14.27 21.77 3.85
C ALA A 137 -14.25 20.80 2.67
N ALA A 138 -13.19 20.84 1.84
CA ALA A 138 -13.03 19.99 0.67
C ALA A 138 -12.54 18.59 1.06
N ILE A 139 -13.16 17.56 0.48
CA ILE A 139 -12.69 16.19 0.61
C ILE A 139 -11.61 15.96 -0.46
N GLN A 140 -10.42 15.53 -0.02
CA GLN A 140 -9.33 15.20 -0.93
C GLN A 140 -9.71 14.00 -1.82
N PRO A 141 -9.16 13.88 -3.04
CA PRO A 141 -9.51 12.78 -3.93
C PRO A 141 -9.16 11.40 -3.33
N ILE A 142 -9.64 10.34 -3.98
CA ILE A 142 -9.28 8.95 -3.70
C ILE A 142 -8.95 8.25 -5.01
N TRP A 143 -8.12 7.20 -4.98
CA TRP A 143 -7.63 6.54 -6.20
C TRP A 143 -7.98 5.06 -6.17
N SER A 144 -9.14 4.72 -6.74
CA SER A 144 -9.51 3.33 -6.98
C SER A 144 -8.56 2.64 -7.96
N ASN A 145 -7.97 3.42 -8.88
CA ASN A 145 -7.15 3.02 -10.02
C ASN A 145 -7.87 2.01 -10.98
N PRO A 146 -7.98 2.31 -12.29
CA PRO A 146 -7.37 3.44 -13.01
C PRO A 146 -8.06 4.80 -12.79
N TYR A 147 -9.21 4.83 -12.10
CA TYR A 147 -9.92 6.08 -11.82
C TYR A 147 -9.49 6.76 -10.52
N SER A 148 -9.47 8.09 -10.55
CA SER A 148 -9.54 8.93 -9.36
C SER A 148 -10.99 9.40 -9.15
N LEU A 149 -11.42 9.49 -7.90
CA LEU A 149 -12.73 10.00 -7.51
C LEU A 149 -12.62 11.17 -6.53
N GLN A 150 -13.60 12.08 -6.58
CA GLN A 150 -13.69 13.17 -5.62
C GLN A 150 -15.14 13.37 -5.17
N MET A 151 -15.35 13.44 -3.86
CA MET A 151 -16.65 13.78 -3.25
C MET A 151 -16.74 15.30 -3.13
N VAL A 152 -17.55 15.92 -3.97
CA VAL A 152 -17.68 17.37 -4.06
C VAL A 152 -18.84 17.81 -3.16
N VAL A 153 -18.49 18.21 -1.93
CA VAL A 153 -19.44 18.62 -0.88
C VAL A 153 -19.17 20.03 -0.35
N ASP A 154 -18.13 20.67 -0.87
CA ASP A 154 -17.62 21.98 -0.50
C ASP A 154 -18.05 23.07 -1.50
N LYS A 155 -18.15 22.73 -2.78
CA LYS A 155 -18.48 23.69 -3.86
C LYS A 155 -19.44 23.11 -4.90
N ALA A 156 -20.49 23.86 -5.21
CA ALA A 156 -21.42 23.54 -6.30
C ALA A 156 -20.70 23.47 -7.69
N PRO A 157 -21.12 22.58 -8.61
CA PRO A 157 -22.14 21.56 -8.42
C PRO A 157 -21.69 20.43 -7.48
N PHE A 158 -22.54 20.07 -6.51
CA PHE A 158 -22.25 19.02 -5.55
C PHE A 158 -22.47 17.63 -6.15
N GLY A 159 -21.73 16.62 -5.69
CA GLY A 159 -21.86 15.25 -6.17
C GLY A 159 -20.56 14.44 -6.08
N MET A 160 -20.39 13.47 -6.97
CA MET A 160 -19.20 12.61 -7.04
C MET A 160 -18.58 12.68 -8.44
N SER A 161 -17.32 13.11 -8.54
CA SER A 161 -16.60 13.09 -9.81
C SER A 161 -15.77 11.83 -9.98
N THR A 162 -15.69 11.35 -11.22
CA THR A 162 -14.79 10.29 -11.70
C THR A 162 -13.93 10.85 -12.82
N SER A 163 -12.64 10.53 -12.80
CA SER A 163 -11.68 10.99 -13.81
C SER A 163 -10.64 9.93 -14.12
N TYR A 164 -10.04 10.01 -15.31
CA TYR A 164 -8.89 9.21 -15.72
C TYR A 164 -7.61 10.08 -15.71
N PRO A 165 -6.90 10.15 -14.58
CA PRO A 165 -5.80 11.10 -14.38
C PRO A 165 -4.55 10.82 -15.23
N TYR A 166 -4.38 9.63 -15.80
CA TYR A 166 -3.14 9.28 -16.52
C TYR A 166 -2.76 10.27 -17.64
N ARG A 167 -3.77 10.82 -18.35
CA ARG A 167 -3.57 11.82 -19.42
C ARG A 167 -3.09 13.19 -18.94
N SER A 168 -3.20 13.49 -17.64
CA SER A 168 -2.77 14.76 -17.04
C SER A 168 -1.41 14.65 -16.34
N ARG A 169 -0.62 13.62 -16.66
CA ARG A 169 0.70 13.41 -16.06
C ARG A 169 1.64 14.57 -16.38
N PHE A 170 2.31 15.07 -15.35
CA PHE A 170 3.40 16.01 -15.45
C PHE A 170 4.58 15.52 -14.61
N SER A 171 5.79 15.91 -14.99
CA SER A 171 7.02 15.56 -14.28
C SER A 171 7.90 16.79 -14.08
N GLY A 172 8.70 16.80 -13.02
CA GLY A 172 9.51 17.95 -12.69
C GLY A 172 10.70 17.64 -11.79
N GLY A 173 11.54 18.65 -11.63
CA GLY A 173 12.80 18.57 -10.90
C GLY A 173 13.85 17.69 -11.61
N ASN A 174 15.07 17.70 -11.06
CA ASN A 174 16.17 16.85 -11.49
C ASN A 174 16.62 16.04 -10.28
N SER A 175 16.67 14.71 -10.39
CA SER A 175 17.13 13.84 -9.31
C SER A 175 18.65 13.76 -9.22
N GLY A 176 19.36 14.19 -10.27
CA GLY A 176 20.80 14.01 -10.41
C GLY A 176 21.20 12.59 -10.83
N ASN A 177 20.27 11.75 -11.28
CA ASN A 177 20.52 10.39 -11.75
C ASN A 177 20.31 10.29 -13.26
N ASN A 178 21.38 10.44 -14.05
CA ASN A 178 21.36 10.30 -15.51
C ASN A 178 20.23 11.09 -16.21
N GLY A 179 20.01 12.35 -15.80
CA GLY A 179 18.96 13.22 -16.36
C GLY A 179 17.53 12.87 -15.95
N ALA A 180 17.34 11.96 -14.99
CA ALA A 180 16.02 11.60 -14.52
C ALA A 180 15.31 12.75 -13.78
N VAL A 181 13.99 12.78 -13.94
CA VAL A 181 13.12 13.71 -13.21
C VAL A 181 13.05 13.31 -11.73
N LYS A 182 12.90 14.30 -10.86
CA LYS A 182 12.76 14.06 -9.42
C LYS A 182 11.39 13.47 -9.08
N PHE A 183 10.33 13.94 -9.74
CA PHE A 183 8.98 13.46 -9.47
C PHE A 183 8.14 13.43 -10.73
N TYR A 184 7.05 12.66 -10.68
CA TYR A 184 5.91 12.82 -11.56
C TYR A 184 4.61 12.72 -10.77
N ALA A 185 3.59 13.45 -11.21
CA ALA A 185 2.27 13.50 -10.61
C ALA A 185 1.20 13.68 -11.69
N HIS A 186 -0.07 13.64 -11.30
CA HIS A 186 -1.19 13.78 -12.23
C HIS A 186 -2.10 14.92 -11.79
N GLY A 187 -2.55 15.72 -12.77
CA GLY A 187 -3.49 16.80 -12.53
C GLY A 187 -4.84 16.28 -12.06
N MET A 188 -5.36 16.84 -10.97
CA MET A 188 -6.69 16.54 -10.44
C MET A 188 -7.75 17.26 -11.26
N VAL A 189 -8.48 16.50 -12.07
CA VAL A 189 -9.56 17.00 -12.93
C VAL A 189 -10.90 16.39 -12.49
N ARG A 190 -12.02 17.04 -12.85
CA ARG A 190 -13.38 16.53 -12.61
C ARG A 190 -14.03 16.24 -13.97
N GLU A 191 -13.56 15.18 -14.63
CA GLU A 191 -13.94 14.88 -16.01
C GLU A 191 -15.42 14.52 -16.11
N PHE A 192 -15.91 13.66 -15.22
CA PHE A 192 -17.32 13.24 -15.19
C PHE A 192 -17.89 13.33 -13.77
N LEU A 193 -18.84 14.24 -13.54
CA LEU A 193 -19.50 14.46 -12.25
C LEU A 193 -20.95 13.94 -12.27
N PHE A 194 -21.23 12.98 -11.39
CA PHE A 194 -22.59 12.60 -11.02
C PHE A 194 -23.16 13.63 -10.05
N SER A 195 -24.21 14.33 -10.45
CA SER A 195 -24.96 15.30 -9.64
C SER A 195 -26.47 15.10 -9.83
N ALA A 196 -27.28 15.93 -9.17
CA ALA A 196 -28.71 16.02 -9.39
C ALA A 196 -29.19 17.47 -9.26
N GLU A 197 -30.29 17.82 -9.91
CA GLU A 197 -30.86 19.17 -9.88
C GLU A 197 -31.19 19.63 -8.45
N GLU A 198 -31.66 18.73 -7.61
CA GLU A 198 -32.05 19.02 -6.23
C GLU A 198 -30.84 19.30 -5.32
N ILE A 199 -29.63 18.92 -5.75
CA ILE A 199 -28.38 19.14 -5.00
C ILE A 199 -27.36 19.98 -5.77
N VAL A 200 -27.71 20.55 -6.93
CA VAL A 200 -26.72 21.26 -7.75
C VAL A 200 -26.24 22.53 -7.07
N GLN A 201 -27.13 23.29 -6.44
CA GLN A 201 -26.82 24.50 -5.64
C GLN A 201 -27.19 24.35 -4.17
N GLN A 202 -27.88 23.28 -3.79
CA GLN A 202 -28.23 22.99 -2.40
C GLN A 202 -27.32 21.90 -1.85
N LYS A 203 -26.54 22.26 -0.82
CA LYS A 203 -25.56 21.34 -0.22
C LYS A 203 -26.27 20.07 0.30
N PRO A 204 -25.91 18.87 -0.19
CA PRO A 204 -26.49 17.63 0.31
C PRO A 204 -25.89 17.24 1.66
N THR A 205 -26.60 16.38 2.39
CA THR A 205 -25.97 15.57 3.44
C THR A 205 -25.12 14.49 2.76
N PHE A 206 -23.86 14.36 3.14
CA PHE A 206 -22.93 13.36 2.60
C PHE A 206 -22.41 12.45 3.71
N GLN A 207 -22.48 11.14 3.49
CA GLN A 207 -22.03 10.13 4.44
C GLN A 207 -21.40 8.91 3.74
N VAL A 208 -20.43 8.29 4.38
CA VAL A 208 -20.00 6.90 4.18
C VAL A 208 -20.96 6.01 4.96
N VAL A 209 -21.58 5.06 4.26
CA VAL A 209 -22.68 4.23 4.79
C VAL A 209 -22.37 2.73 4.81
N ASP A 210 -21.22 2.31 4.27
CA ASP A 210 -20.66 0.95 4.45
C ASP A 210 -19.22 0.90 3.94
N TRP A 211 -18.47 -0.16 4.28
CA TRP A 211 -17.17 -0.50 3.68
C TRP A 211 -16.85 -2.00 3.79
N ALA A 212 -15.94 -2.47 2.95
CA ALA A 212 -15.42 -3.85 2.99
C ALA A 212 -13.89 -3.84 3.01
N ASP A 213 -13.27 -5.03 2.96
CA ASP A 213 -11.81 -5.14 2.79
C ASP A 213 -11.35 -4.41 1.52
N GLN A 214 -12.15 -4.53 0.45
CA GLN A 214 -12.00 -3.76 -0.78
C GLN A 214 -13.31 -3.05 -1.12
N GLY A 215 -13.39 -1.77 -0.76
CA GLY A 215 -14.43 -0.87 -1.22
C GLY A 215 -15.10 -0.06 -0.12
N VAL A 216 -15.80 0.99 -0.53
CA VAL A 216 -16.54 1.92 0.34
C VAL A 216 -17.83 2.35 -0.35
N THR A 217 -18.91 2.46 0.42
CA THR A 217 -20.21 2.95 -0.07
C THR A 217 -20.45 4.35 0.46
N VAL A 218 -20.75 5.28 -0.45
CA VAL A 218 -21.04 6.69 -0.13
C VAL A 218 -22.47 7.04 -0.52
N LYS A 219 -23.06 7.99 0.21
CA LYS A 219 -24.43 8.46 0.01
C LYS A 219 -24.51 9.99 0.08
N PHE A 220 -25.21 10.57 -0.89
CA PHE A 220 -25.65 11.96 -0.92
C PHE A 220 -27.16 11.99 -0.72
N THR A 221 -27.68 12.86 0.15
CA THR A 221 -29.11 13.04 0.38
C THR A 221 -29.50 14.50 0.20
N ALA A 222 -30.47 14.76 -0.68
CA ALA A 222 -31.00 16.10 -0.91
C ALA A 222 -31.87 16.53 0.27
N SER A 223 -31.54 17.67 0.90
CA SER A 223 -32.33 18.17 2.03
C SER A 223 -33.72 18.67 1.64
N SER A 224 -33.94 19.01 0.36
CA SER A 224 -35.21 19.51 -0.16
C SER A 224 -36.26 18.43 -0.43
N SER A 225 -35.84 17.23 -0.85
CA SER A 225 -36.75 16.15 -1.26
C SER A 225 -36.60 14.85 -0.47
N GLY A 226 -35.48 14.66 0.23
CA GLY A 226 -35.10 13.37 0.82
C GLY A 226 -34.61 12.35 -0.21
N GLY A 227 -34.60 12.68 -1.51
CA GLY A 227 -34.02 11.85 -2.56
C GLY A 227 -32.51 11.65 -2.34
N SER A 228 -31.97 10.56 -2.88
CA SER A 228 -30.57 10.19 -2.63
C SER A 228 -29.83 9.66 -3.86
N MET A 229 -28.51 9.81 -3.81
CA MET A 229 -27.56 9.18 -4.73
C MET A 229 -26.61 8.29 -3.92
N VAL A 230 -26.38 7.05 -4.34
CA VAL A 230 -25.51 6.08 -3.67
C VAL A 230 -24.50 5.50 -4.65
N SER A 231 -23.23 5.46 -4.27
CA SER A 231 -22.15 4.84 -5.06
C SER A 231 -21.38 3.85 -4.21
N ASP A 232 -21.18 2.66 -4.77
CA ASP A 232 -20.17 1.71 -4.32
C ASP A 232 -18.87 2.00 -5.08
N ILE A 233 -17.75 2.11 -4.36
CA ILE A 233 -16.44 2.45 -4.95
C ILE A 233 -15.46 1.36 -4.57
N VAL A 234 -14.84 0.73 -5.57
CA VAL A 234 -14.00 -0.46 -5.40
C VAL A 234 -12.70 -0.26 -6.16
N SER A 235 -11.58 -0.71 -5.59
CA SER A 235 -10.28 -0.75 -6.30
C SER A 235 -10.44 -1.50 -7.64
N GLY A 236 -9.79 -1.07 -8.73
CA GLY A 236 -9.85 -1.79 -10.00
C GLY A 236 -11.18 -1.70 -10.78
N MET A 237 -12.13 -0.87 -10.35
CA MET A 237 -13.43 -0.81 -11.02
C MET A 237 -13.32 -0.33 -12.48
N VAL A 238 -14.02 -1.02 -13.38
CA VAL A 238 -14.13 -0.64 -14.80
C VAL A 238 -15.19 0.44 -15.01
N TYR A 239 -16.22 0.43 -14.17
CA TYR A 239 -17.34 1.37 -14.21
C TYR A 239 -17.45 2.11 -12.89
N ALA A 240 -17.55 3.45 -12.91
CA ALA A 240 -18.08 4.19 -11.78
C ALA A 240 -19.61 4.21 -11.87
N SER A 241 -20.30 3.92 -10.76
CA SER A 241 -21.76 3.70 -10.77
C SER A 241 -22.44 4.58 -9.74
N MET A 242 -23.56 5.20 -10.10
CA MET A 242 -24.37 6.01 -9.20
C MET A 242 -25.83 5.58 -9.26
N LYS A 243 -26.38 5.12 -8.14
CA LYS A 243 -27.78 4.78 -7.97
C LYS A 243 -28.56 6.00 -7.48
N TYR A 244 -29.54 6.43 -8.25
CA TYR A 244 -30.45 7.53 -7.93
C TYR A 244 -31.76 6.99 -7.38
N SER A 245 -32.31 7.69 -6.38
CA SER A 245 -33.71 7.52 -5.97
C SER A 245 -34.35 8.86 -5.66
N GLY A 246 -35.48 9.15 -6.31
CA GLY A 246 -36.23 10.38 -6.09
C GLY A 246 -35.48 11.68 -6.44
N LEU A 247 -34.51 11.62 -7.36
CA LEU A 247 -33.70 12.76 -7.79
C LEU A 247 -33.67 12.89 -9.31
N THR A 248 -33.38 14.08 -9.82
CA THR A 248 -33.28 14.38 -11.25
C THR A 248 -31.80 14.40 -11.66
N PRO A 249 -31.27 13.34 -12.32
CA PRO A 249 -29.84 13.24 -12.62
C PRO A 249 -29.33 14.41 -13.46
N ARG A 250 -28.15 14.90 -13.09
CA ARG A 250 -27.39 15.90 -13.82
C ARG A 250 -25.95 15.43 -13.95
N LEU A 251 -25.51 15.18 -15.18
CA LEU A 251 -24.15 14.79 -15.51
C LEU A 251 -23.38 16.03 -15.92
N VAL A 252 -22.32 16.39 -15.20
CA VAL A 252 -21.54 17.60 -15.46
C VAL A 252 -20.11 17.22 -15.81
N SER A 253 -19.48 17.96 -16.71
CA SER A 253 -18.07 17.83 -17.02
C SER A 253 -17.36 19.18 -16.87
N THR A 254 -16.07 19.15 -16.52
CA THR A 254 -15.20 20.33 -16.66
C THR A 254 -14.78 20.57 -18.11
N ALA A 255 -14.91 19.58 -18.98
CA ALA A 255 -14.65 19.70 -20.42
C ALA A 255 -15.95 19.96 -21.19
N ALA A 256 -15.85 20.61 -22.35
CA ALA A 256 -17.00 20.77 -23.22
C ALA A 256 -17.36 19.43 -23.87
N ILE A 257 -18.64 19.07 -23.88
CA ILE A 257 -19.17 17.92 -24.58
C ILE A 257 -19.29 18.29 -26.07
N SER A 258 -18.53 17.58 -26.90
CA SER A 258 -18.55 17.74 -28.36
C SER A 258 -19.78 17.04 -28.95
N THR A 259 -19.95 15.76 -28.64
CA THR A 259 -21.09 14.98 -29.14
C THR A 259 -21.65 14.02 -28.10
N VAL A 260 -22.93 13.71 -28.24
CA VAL A 260 -23.59 12.57 -27.57
C VAL A 260 -24.20 11.69 -28.64
N ASN A 261 -23.86 10.40 -28.66
CA ASN A 261 -24.28 9.44 -29.70
C ASN A 261 -24.00 9.98 -31.13
N GLY A 262 -22.83 10.61 -31.32
CA GLY A 262 -22.40 11.20 -32.59
C GLY A 262 -23.13 12.50 -33.00
N ARG A 263 -24.07 13.00 -32.19
CA ARG A 263 -24.80 14.24 -32.46
C ARG A 263 -24.22 15.40 -31.67
N ALA A 264 -24.08 16.56 -32.32
CA ALA A 264 -23.66 17.80 -31.65
C ALA A 264 -24.66 18.19 -30.53
N LEU A 265 -24.14 18.84 -29.49
CA LEU A 265 -24.90 19.11 -28.27
C LEU A 265 -25.98 20.20 -28.42
N GLY A 266 -25.87 21.11 -29.39
CA GLY A 266 -26.76 22.26 -29.52
C GLY A 266 -28.24 21.90 -29.64
N GLY A 267 -29.03 22.18 -28.60
CA GLY A 267 -30.46 21.84 -28.54
C GLY A 267 -30.75 20.33 -28.43
N LEU A 268 -29.74 19.52 -28.10
CA LEU A 268 -29.87 18.07 -28.03
C LEU A 268 -30.84 17.66 -26.92
N GLN A 269 -31.79 16.80 -27.29
CA GLN A 269 -32.55 15.96 -26.38
C GLN A 269 -32.51 14.54 -26.90
N VAL A 270 -32.07 13.60 -26.07
CA VAL A 270 -31.89 12.20 -26.45
C VAL A 270 -32.47 11.29 -25.38
N ARG A 271 -33.23 10.29 -25.81
CA ARG A 271 -33.78 9.25 -24.94
C ARG A 271 -33.13 7.91 -25.26
N GLY A 272 -32.78 7.16 -24.22
CA GLY A 272 -32.28 5.79 -24.36
C GLY A 272 -31.66 5.27 -23.07
N SER A 273 -31.07 4.07 -23.17
CA SER A 273 -30.36 3.38 -22.08
C SER A 273 -28.84 3.42 -22.21
N LYS A 274 -28.30 3.95 -23.33
CA LYS A 274 -26.87 4.06 -23.63
C LYS A 274 -26.54 5.42 -24.24
N PHE A 275 -25.50 6.07 -23.72
CA PHE A 275 -25.01 7.36 -24.23
C PHE A 275 -23.49 7.36 -24.37
N GLU A 276 -22.99 7.51 -25.59
CA GLU A 276 -21.57 7.73 -25.89
C GLU A 276 -21.31 9.23 -25.89
N ILE A 277 -20.56 9.70 -24.90
CA ILE A 277 -20.24 11.11 -24.66
C ILE A 277 -18.79 11.34 -25.07
N VAL A 278 -18.57 12.24 -26.02
CA VAL A 278 -17.24 12.63 -26.49
C VAL A 278 -16.97 14.07 -26.08
N TYR A 279 -15.88 14.31 -25.36
CA TYR A 279 -15.44 15.66 -25.01
C TYR A 279 -14.63 16.30 -26.14
N ASN A 280 -14.51 17.62 -26.12
CA ASN A 280 -13.71 18.40 -27.06
C ASN A 280 -12.21 18.00 -27.07
N SER A 281 -11.73 17.33 -26.02
CA SER A 281 -10.39 16.74 -25.97
C SER A 281 -10.24 15.40 -26.70
N GLY A 282 -11.33 14.87 -27.27
CA GLY A 282 -11.38 13.53 -27.90
C GLY A 282 -11.62 12.37 -26.92
N GLN A 283 -11.56 12.61 -25.60
CA GLN A 283 -11.88 11.58 -24.61
C GLN A 283 -13.34 11.15 -24.74
N LYS A 284 -13.55 9.82 -24.75
CA LYS A 284 -14.85 9.18 -24.89
C LYS A 284 -15.22 8.45 -23.60
N TRP A 285 -16.46 8.64 -23.17
CA TRP A 285 -17.09 7.94 -22.06
C TRP A 285 -18.39 7.30 -22.57
N VAL A 286 -18.75 6.14 -22.01
CA VAL A 286 -20.07 5.52 -22.24
C VAL A 286 -20.85 5.49 -20.94
N VAL A 287 -22.10 5.94 -20.98
CA VAL A 287 -23.06 5.86 -19.87
C VAL A 287 -24.09 4.79 -20.19
N PHE A 288 -24.24 3.82 -19.29
CA PHE A 288 -25.33 2.84 -19.30
C PHE A 288 -26.35 3.18 -18.21
N VAL A 289 -27.63 3.03 -18.53
CA VAL A 289 -28.75 3.39 -17.67
C VAL A 289 -29.57 2.15 -17.37
N LEU A 290 -29.64 1.80 -16.09
CA LEU A 290 -30.16 0.54 -15.60
C LEU A 290 -31.27 0.76 -14.58
N SER A 291 -32.09 -0.27 -14.36
CA SER A 291 -33.00 -0.37 -13.23
C SER A 291 -32.25 -0.28 -11.88
N SER A 292 -32.95 0.05 -10.80
CA SER A 292 -32.36 0.21 -9.46
C SER A 292 -31.70 -1.04 -8.89
N ASP A 293 -32.05 -2.22 -9.41
CA ASP A 293 -31.46 -3.51 -9.10
C ASP A 293 -30.36 -3.94 -10.09
N GLY A 294 -30.10 -3.15 -11.14
CA GLY A 294 -29.07 -3.39 -12.16
C GLY A 294 -29.38 -4.53 -13.13
N ARG A 295 -30.59 -5.12 -13.10
CA ARG A 295 -30.91 -6.33 -13.88
C ARG A 295 -31.36 -6.05 -15.31
N MET A 296 -31.83 -4.84 -15.61
CA MET A 296 -32.32 -4.48 -16.93
C MET A 296 -31.92 -3.06 -17.30
N GLU A 297 -31.84 -2.80 -18.59
CA GLU A 297 -31.73 -1.44 -19.10
C GLU A 297 -33.01 -0.63 -18.80
N LYS A 298 -32.82 0.67 -18.58
CA LYS A 298 -33.91 1.60 -18.34
C LYS A 298 -33.66 2.88 -19.14
N ASP A 299 -34.66 3.33 -19.88
CA ASP A 299 -34.56 4.60 -20.60
C ASP A 299 -34.55 5.79 -19.63
N ILE A 300 -33.73 6.78 -19.99
CA ILE A 300 -33.81 8.14 -19.46
C ILE A 300 -33.76 9.12 -20.64
N THR A 301 -34.38 10.29 -20.48
CA THR A 301 -34.26 11.38 -21.45
C THR A 301 -33.30 12.42 -20.90
N LEU A 302 -32.19 12.64 -21.60
CA LEU A 302 -31.19 13.65 -21.29
C LEU A 302 -31.28 14.81 -22.29
N THR A 303 -31.30 16.03 -21.76
CA THR A 303 -31.24 17.27 -22.52
C THR A 303 -29.92 17.96 -22.26
N ALA A 304 -29.33 18.56 -23.30
CA ALA A 304 -28.18 19.43 -23.17
C ALA A 304 -28.48 20.63 -22.27
N ASP A 305 -27.57 20.92 -21.35
CA ASP A 305 -27.59 22.13 -20.55
C ASP A 305 -26.23 22.84 -20.63
N GLY A 306 -26.19 23.92 -21.40
CA GLY A 306 -24.94 24.56 -21.79
C GLY A 306 -24.06 23.65 -22.65
N THR A 307 -22.74 23.82 -22.56
CA THR A 307 -21.76 23.05 -23.35
C THR A 307 -21.14 21.88 -22.59
N SER A 308 -21.42 21.74 -21.30
CA SER A 308 -20.69 20.82 -20.42
C SER A 308 -21.58 20.05 -19.44
N ALA A 309 -22.90 20.05 -19.63
CA ALA A 309 -23.81 19.24 -18.83
C ALA A 309 -24.92 18.58 -19.65
N LEU A 310 -25.38 17.44 -19.14
CA LEU A 310 -26.58 16.73 -19.57
C LEU A 310 -27.51 16.59 -18.36
N LYS A 311 -28.76 16.98 -18.53
CA LYS A 311 -29.78 17.00 -17.48
C LYS A 311 -30.93 16.06 -17.83
N SER A 312 -31.36 15.24 -16.89
CA SER A 312 -32.58 14.46 -17.02
C SER A 312 -33.81 15.36 -17.07
N THR A 313 -34.79 15.02 -17.91
CA THR A 313 -36.06 15.77 -18.00
C THR A 313 -36.97 15.61 -16.78
N GLY A 314 -36.65 14.69 -15.87
CA GLY A 314 -37.41 14.47 -14.64
C GLY A 314 -36.71 13.55 -13.65
N VAL A 315 -37.39 13.29 -12.54
CA VAL A 315 -36.94 12.39 -11.48
C VAL A 315 -36.69 10.98 -12.04
N PHE A 316 -35.62 10.35 -11.56
CA PHE A 316 -35.18 9.04 -11.98
C PHE A 316 -34.87 8.14 -10.77
N ASP A 317 -35.45 6.94 -10.78
CA ASP A 317 -35.06 5.84 -9.89
C ASP A 317 -34.36 4.77 -10.73
N GLY A 318 -33.06 4.60 -10.52
CA GLY A 318 -32.25 3.67 -11.31
C GLY A 318 -30.76 3.89 -11.10
N MET A 319 -29.93 3.26 -11.92
CA MET A 319 -28.48 3.36 -11.83
C MET A 319 -27.90 3.90 -13.14
N LEU A 320 -26.99 4.86 -13.02
CA LEU A 320 -26.12 5.32 -14.11
C LEU A 320 -24.74 4.71 -13.89
N ARG A 321 -24.22 3.96 -14.87
CA ARG A 321 -22.86 3.42 -14.87
C ARG A 321 -22.05 4.08 -15.97
N VAL A 322 -20.90 4.64 -15.64
CA VAL A 322 -20.01 5.28 -16.61
C VAL A 322 -18.69 4.53 -16.72
N ALA A 323 -18.20 4.34 -17.94
CA ALA A 323 -16.88 3.77 -18.21
C ALA A 323 -16.14 4.62 -19.25
N LEU A 324 -14.82 4.72 -19.07
CA LEU A 324 -13.92 5.30 -20.04
C LEU A 324 -13.78 4.37 -21.25
N VAL A 325 -13.74 4.96 -22.45
CA VAL A 325 -13.50 4.26 -23.71
C VAL A 325 -12.18 4.78 -24.28
N LEU A 326 -11.08 4.05 -24.01
CA LEU A 326 -9.77 4.40 -24.59
C LEU A 326 -9.68 3.98 -26.05
N GLU A 327 -10.30 2.85 -26.40
CA GLU A 327 -10.38 2.33 -27.76
C GLU A 327 -11.82 1.93 -28.07
N ASP A 328 -12.27 2.18 -29.30
CA ASP A 328 -13.64 1.87 -29.72
C ASP A 328 -13.96 0.37 -29.66
N SER A 329 -12.93 -0.48 -29.74
CA SER A 329 -13.02 -1.94 -29.53
C SER A 329 -13.55 -2.32 -28.14
N TRP A 330 -13.42 -1.45 -27.14
CA TRP A 330 -13.88 -1.73 -25.78
C TRP A 330 -15.41 -1.63 -25.66
N LEU A 331 -16.09 -0.91 -26.56
CA LEU A 331 -17.52 -0.63 -26.44
C LEU A 331 -18.36 -1.92 -26.39
N SER A 332 -18.05 -2.92 -27.22
CA SER A 332 -18.78 -4.19 -27.22
C SER A 332 -18.60 -4.95 -25.90
N THR A 333 -17.39 -4.98 -25.36
CA THR A 333 -17.08 -5.63 -24.08
C THR A 333 -17.76 -4.90 -22.93
N LEU A 334 -17.68 -3.56 -22.90
CA LEU A 334 -18.35 -2.75 -21.90
C LEU A 334 -19.87 -2.98 -21.93
N GLU A 335 -20.46 -3.06 -23.13
CA GLU A 335 -21.88 -3.28 -23.31
C GLU A 335 -22.34 -4.69 -22.90
N GLN A 336 -21.50 -5.70 -23.10
CA GLN A 336 -21.76 -7.09 -22.69
C GLN A 336 -21.78 -7.25 -21.16
N HIS A 337 -20.90 -6.54 -20.44
CA HIS A 337 -20.71 -6.74 -18.99
C HIS A 337 -21.40 -5.66 -18.12
N LYS A 338 -22.10 -4.70 -18.72
CA LYS A 338 -22.71 -3.56 -18.01
C LYS A 338 -23.73 -3.91 -16.92
N LEU A 339 -24.34 -5.10 -16.98
CA LEU A 339 -25.35 -5.52 -15.99
C LEU A 339 -24.74 -6.07 -14.70
N CYS A 340 -23.46 -6.49 -14.73
CA CYS A 340 -22.77 -6.97 -13.53
C CYS A 340 -22.10 -5.81 -12.80
N THR A 341 -22.66 -5.40 -11.67
CA THR A 341 -22.15 -4.27 -10.88
C THR A 341 -21.42 -4.77 -9.65
N VAL A 342 -20.11 -4.50 -9.57
CA VAL A 342 -19.32 -4.76 -8.36
C VAL A 342 -19.66 -3.74 -7.28
N GLN A 343 -19.82 -4.20 -6.05
CA GLN A 343 -20.12 -3.37 -4.89
C GLN A 343 -18.97 -3.33 -3.88
N ALA A 344 -18.29 -4.46 -3.71
CA ALA A 344 -17.21 -4.64 -2.75
C ALA A 344 -16.44 -5.93 -3.05
N ALA A 345 -15.35 -6.16 -2.34
CA ALA A 345 -14.76 -7.48 -2.17
C ALA A 345 -14.38 -7.74 -0.71
N ASN A 346 -14.63 -8.97 -0.27
CA ASN A 346 -14.03 -9.51 0.95
C ASN A 346 -12.77 -10.29 0.59
N VAL A 347 -11.76 -10.21 1.45
CA VAL A 347 -10.51 -10.94 1.31
C VAL A 347 -10.52 -12.17 2.21
N ASP A 348 -10.41 -13.33 1.56
CA ASP A 348 -10.28 -14.62 2.22
C ASP A 348 -8.88 -15.16 2.03
N LEU A 349 -8.22 -15.46 3.15
CA LEU A 349 -6.89 -16.08 3.14
C LEU A 349 -7.08 -17.60 3.15
N ARG A 350 -6.64 -18.28 2.09
CA ARG A 350 -6.84 -19.72 1.94
C ARG A 350 -5.76 -20.51 2.66
N ASP A 351 -4.51 -20.19 2.38
CA ASP A 351 -3.33 -20.84 2.95
C ASP A 351 -2.14 -19.86 2.94
N ASP A 352 -0.92 -20.35 3.09
CA ASP A 352 0.27 -19.50 3.11
C ASP A 352 0.68 -18.99 1.71
N SER A 353 0.04 -19.46 0.64
CA SER A 353 0.36 -19.20 -0.76
C SER A 353 -0.80 -18.62 -1.59
N SER A 354 -2.03 -18.60 -1.05
CA SER A 354 -3.21 -18.20 -1.79
C SER A 354 -4.15 -17.29 -0.99
N TYR A 355 -4.61 -16.22 -1.63
CA TYR A 355 -5.70 -15.37 -1.15
C TYR A 355 -6.75 -15.17 -2.25
N VAL A 356 -7.94 -14.80 -1.81
CA VAL A 356 -9.11 -14.73 -2.67
C VAL A 356 -9.84 -13.40 -2.48
N PHE A 357 -10.13 -12.72 -3.59
CA PHE A 357 -11.16 -11.68 -3.62
C PHE A 357 -12.51 -12.32 -3.95
N LYS A 358 -13.42 -12.27 -2.98
CA LYS A 358 -14.84 -12.60 -3.19
C LYS A 358 -15.58 -11.32 -3.55
N TRP A 359 -15.80 -11.11 -4.85
CA TRP A 359 -16.43 -9.89 -5.36
C TRP A 359 -17.93 -9.92 -5.12
N LYS A 360 -18.41 -9.06 -4.22
CA LYS A 360 -19.85 -8.85 -4.04
C LYS A 360 -20.39 -8.09 -5.23
N THR A 361 -21.41 -8.66 -5.87
CA THR A 361 -22.02 -8.08 -7.07
C THR A 361 -23.54 -7.93 -6.95
N MET A 362 -24.09 -7.03 -7.77
CA MET A 362 -25.53 -6.88 -8.00
C MET A 362 -25.85 -6.79 -9.49
N GLY A 363 -27.13 -6.92 -9.85
CA GLY A 363 -27.60 -6.93 -11.24
C GLY A 363 -27.63 -8.32 -11.85
N ASP A 364 -27.41 -8.40 -13.16
CA ASP A 364 -27.24 -9.67 -13.88
C ASP A 364 -25.77 -9.89 -14.25
N CYS A 365 -25.15 -10.86 -13.58
CA CYS A 365 -23.77 -11.26 -13.81
C CYS A 365 -23.65 -12.51 -14.69
N SER A 366 -24.71 -12.94 -15.39
CA SER A 366 -24.67 -14.09 -16.31
C SER A 366 -23.57 -13.99 -17.37
N SER A 367 -23.27 -12.77 -17.83
CA SER A 367 -22.16 -12.49 -18.77
C SER A 367 -20.79 -12.38 -18.10
N GLY A 368 -20.71 -12.43 -16.77
CA GLY A 368 -19.49 -12.32 -15.97
C GLY A 368 -19.15 -10.90 -15.52
N LEU A 369 -18.33 -10.81 -14.48
CA LEU A 369 -17.78 -9.56 -13.96
C LEU A 369 -16.58 -9.11 -14.79
N LEU A 370 -16.60 -7.87 -15.28
CA LEU A 370 -15.47 -7.20 -15.93
C LEU A 370 -14.76 -6.29 -14.93
N HIS A 371 -13.48 -6.54 -14.66
CA HIS A 371 -12.73 -5.82 -13.62
C HIS A 371 -11.25 -5.67 -13.99
N PHE A 372 -10.60 -4.58 -13.55
CA PHE A 372 -9.19 -4.33 -13.82
C PHE A 372 -8.29 -4.96 -12.75
N ALA A 373 -7.28 -5.69 -13.19
CA ALA A 373 -6.22 -6.25 -12.36
C ALA A 373 -4.94 -5.42 -12.50
N MET A 374 -4.23 -5.22 -11.37
CA MET A 374 -2.89 -4.63 -11.37
C MET A 374 -1.85 -5.60 -11.97
N LYS A 375 -0.65 -5.12 -12.28
CA LYS A 375 0.43 -5.91 -12.87
C LYS A 375 0.71 -7.22 -12.09
N HIS A 376 0.96 -7.12 -10.78
CA HIS A 376 1.23 -8.29 -9.94
C HIS A 376 0.05 -9.29 -9.92
N HIS A 377 -1.20 -8.82 -9.90
CA HIS A 377 -2.37 -9.70 -10.01
C HIS A 377 -2.37 -10.44 -11.36
N ALA A 378 -2.14 -9.74 -12.48
CA ALA A 378 -2.15 -10.37 -13.80
C ALA A 378 -1.08 -11.47 -13.94
N GLU A 379 -0.03 -11.43 -13.12
CA GLU A 379 1.05 -12.42 -13.09
C GLU A 379 0.73 -13.66 -12.23
N THR A 380 -0.14 -13.52 -11.22
CA THR A 380 -0.41 -14.58 -10.23
C THR A 380 -1.88 -14.97 -10.08
N LEU A 381 -2.78 -14.36 -10.88
CA LEU A 381 -4.20 -14.69 -10.95
C LEU A 381 -4.41 -16.08 -11.55
N VAL A 382 -5.15 -16.92 -10.82
CA VAL A 382 -5.53 -18.25 -11.27
C VAL A 382 -6.61 -18.15 -12.35
N THR A 383 -6.30 -18.64 -13.55
CA THR A 383 -7.21 -18.61 -14.71
C THR A 383 -7.95 -19.94 -14.95
N SER A 384 -7.54 -21.02 -14.27
CA SER A 384 -8.17 -22.34 -14.39
C SER A 384 -9.62 -22.38 -13.88
N ASN A 385 -10.05 -21.38 -13.11
CA ASN A 385 -11.43 -21.19 -12.66
C ASN A 385 -12.32 -20.46 -13.69
N GLY A 386 -11.80 -20.20 -14.90
CA GLY A 386 -12.53 -19.56 -15.99
C GLY A 386 -12.37 -18.05 -16.06
N VAL A 387 -11.56 -17.42 -15.19
CA VAL A 387 -11.14 -16.02 -15.34
C VAL A 387 -10.32 -15.85 -16.63
N ARG A 388 -10.67 -14.86 -17.46
CA ARG A 388 -10.04 -14.64 -18.77
C ARG A 388 -9.61 -13.19 -18.95
N GLN A 389 -8.39 -13.00 -19.42
CA GLN A 389 -7.91 -11.70 -19.86
C GLN A 389 -8.74 -11.19 -21.04
N VAL A 390 -8.99 -9.88 -21.08
CA VAL A 390 -9.61 -9.21 -22.24
C VAL A 390 -8.51 -8.55 -23.07
N ASP A 391 -8.28 -9.09 -24.26
CA ASP A 391 -7.23 -8.62 -25.16
C ASP A 391 -7.37 -7.12 -25.48
N GLY A 392 -6.25 -6.39 -25.38
CA GLY A 392 -6.19 -4.95 -25.68
C GLY A 392 -6.89 -4.02 -24.68
N MET A 393 -7.61 -4.56 -23.68
CA MET A 393 -8.30 -3.73 -22.70
C MET A 393 -7.41 -3.39 -21.50
N ILE A 394 -6.52 -2.42 -21.70
CA ILE A 394 -5.54 -1.92 -20.72
C ILE A 394 -5.77 -0.45 -20.42
N ALA A 395 -5.92 -0.10 -19.13
CA ALA A 395 -5.93 1.28 -18.66
C ALA A 395 -4.73 1.53 -17.74
N PHE A 396 -4.06 2.67 -17.85
CA PHE A 396 -2.94 2.99 -16.98
C PHE A 396 -3.41 3.71 -15.72
N SER A 397 -2.91 3.27 -14.56
CA SER A 397 -3.04 4.01 -13.32
C SER A 397 -2.07 5.18 -13.25
N THR A 398 -2.23 6.02 -12.24
CA THR A 398 -1.33 7.12 -11.90
C THR A 398 0.10 6.61 -11.61
N THR A 399 0.28 5.72 -10.63
CA THR A 399 1.61 5.37 -10.11
C THR A 399 1.98 3.90 -10.23
N ARG A 400 1.04 3.03 -10.64
CA ARG A 400 1.19 1.56 -10.63
C ARG A 400 1.09 0.93 -12.02
N GLY A 401 1.40 1.72 -13.06
CA GLY A 401 1.47 1.25 -14.44
C GLY A 401 0.14 0.74 -15.00
N ALA A 402 0.24 -0.18 -15.96
CA ALA A 402 -0.88 -0.76 -16.69
C ALA A 402 -1.78 -1.64 -15.79
N HIS A 403 -3.08 -1.51 -15.95
CA HIS A 403 -4.10 -2.39 -15.38
C HIS A 403 -4.80 -3.13 -16.51
N GLN A 404 -4.80 -4.46 -16.44
CA GLN A 404 -5.34 -5.35 -17.45
C GLN A 404 -6.76 -5.76 -17.06
N ALA A 405 -7.73 -5.63 -17.96
CA ALA A 405 -9.09 -6.09 -17.69
C ALA A 405 -9.19 -7.62 -17.78
N PHE A 406 -9.98 -8.20 -16.88
CA PHE A 406 -10.34 -9.61 -16.86
C PHE A 406 -11.86 -9.77 -16.78
N THR A 407 -12.38 -10.79 -17.46
CA THR A 407 -13.74 -11.29 -17.26
C THR A 407 -13.69 -12.46 -16.27
N THR A 408 -14.62 -12.46 -15.33
CA THR A 408 -14.76 -13.50 -14.31
C THR A 408 -16.13 -14.13 -14.47
N PRO A 409 -16.24 -15.45 -14.62
CA PRO A 409 -17.52 -16.11 -14.78
C PRO A 409 -18.48 -15.72 -13.63
N GLY A 410 -19.71 -15.37 -14.00
CA GLY A 410 -20.80 -15.30 -13.04
C GLY A 410 -21.38 -16.68 -12.77
N GLY A 411 -22.06 -16.83 -11.63
CA GLY A 411 -22.74 -18.06 -11.25
C GLY A 411 -23.73 -17.81 -10.11
N PRO A 412 -24.24 -18.87 -9.45
CA PRO A 412 -25.11 -18.71 -8.29
C PRO A 412 -24.40 -18.10 -7.07
N GLY A 413 -23.07 -17.98 -7.08
CA GLY A 413 -22.27 -17.30 -6.06
C GLY A 413 -21.53 -16.08 -6.61
N ASP A 414 -20.94 -15.31 -5.69
CA ASP A 414 -20.10 -14.14 -6.00
C ASP A 414 -18.91 -14.52 -6.90
N PRO A 415 -18.57 -13.70 -7.93
CA PRO A 415 -17.35 -13.88 -8.72
C PRO A 415 -16.09 -13.91 -7.84
N VAL A 416 -15.12 -14.74 -8.22
CA VAL A 416 -13.94 -15.03 -7.40
C VAL A 416 -12.66 -14.81 -8.18
N TRP A 417 -11.73 -14.03 -7.62
CA TRP A 417 -10.32 -14.04 -8.03
C TRP A 417 -9.52 -14.78 -6.99
N GLU A 418 -8.84 -15.85 -7.39
CA GLU A 418 -7.81 -16.49 -6.57
C GLU A 418 -6.45 -16.03 -7.08
N ILE A 419 -5.61 -15.54 -6.17
CA ILE A 419 -4.25 -15.11 -6.44
C ILE A 419 -3.30 -16.09 -5.75
N LYS A 420 -2.33 -16.63 -6.48
CA LYS A 420 -1.35 -17.59 -5.96
C LYS A 420 0.08 -17.06 -6.01
N GLU A 421 0.67 -16.88 -4.85
CA GLU A 421 2.05 -16.46 -4.64
C GLU A 421 2.87 -17.63 -4.08
N THR A 422 3.78 -18.17 -4.87
CA THR A 422 4.51 -19.43 -4.55
C THR A 422 6.02 -19.26 -4.38
N GLN A 423 6.52 -18.04 -4.50
CA GLN A 423 7.92 -17.70 -4.29
C GLN A 423 8.41 -18.15 -2.91
N PRO A 424 9.61 -18.76 -2.82
CA PRO A 424 10.15 -19.23 -1.55
C PRO A 424 10.58 -18.05 -0.68
N VAL A 425 9.97 -17.94 0.51
CA VAL A 425 10.32 -16.94 1.53
C VAL A 425 11.38 -17.54 2.46
N PRO A 426 12.30 -16.74 3.03
CA PRO A 426 13.19 -17.22 4.08
C PRO A 426 12.41 -17.87 5.23
N GLU A 427 12.74 -19.11 5.56
CA GLU A 427 11.99 -19.91 6.56
C GLU A 427 12.48 -19.66 8.00
N ASP A 428 13.47 -18.78 8.19
CA ASP A 428 14.19 -18.61 9.44
C ASP A 428 14.66 -17.14 9.62
N LEU A 429 14.83 -16.72 10.87
CA LEU A 429 15.43 -15.44 11.29
C LEU A 429 16.93 -15.35 10.96
N TYR A 430 17.61 -16.49 10.78
CA TYR A 430 18.97 -16.56 10.27
C TYR A 430 19.01 -16.43 8.73
N PRO A 431 20.11 -15.93 8.14
CA PRO A 431 20.30 -15.99 6.70
C PRO A 431 20.22 -17.44 6.20
N SER A 432 19.71 -17.63 4.99
CA SER A 432 19.48 -18.95 4.38
C SER A 432 20.75 -19.78 4.21
N ARG A 433 21.91 -19.12 4.16
CA ARG A 433 23.23 -19.74 3.97
C ARG A 433 24.05 -19.65 5.24
N LYS A 434 24.62 -20.79 5.64
CA LYS A 434 25.56 -20.88 6.76
C LYS A 434 26.88 -20.21 6.43
N ILE A 435 27.50 -19.61 7.43
CA ILE A 435 28.80 -18.95 7.31
C ILE A 435 29.91 -19.95 7.64
N ALA A 436 30.96 -19.98 6.82
CA ALA A 436 32.11 -20.83 7.06
C ALA A 436 32.96 -20.32 8.24
N SER A 437 33.52 -21.24 9.04
CA SER A 437 34.23 -20.93 10.29
C SER A 437 35.53 -20.14 10.09
N ASP A 438 36.17 -20.28 8.91
CA ASP A 438 37.30 -19.46 8.50
C ASP A 438 36.87 -18.01 8.22
N VAL A 439 35.74 -17.78 7.56
CA VAL A 439 35.17 -16.44 7.33
C VAL A 439 34.82 -15.78 8.66
N VAL A 440 34.18 -16.51 9.59
CA VAL A 440 33.88 -16.02 10.95
C VAL A 440 35.14 -15.51 11.65
N ARG A 441 36.25 -16.26 11.57
CA ARG A 441 37.55 -15.88 12.15
C ARG A 441 38.19 -14.71 11.42
N GLN A 442 38.31 -14.77 10.10
CA GLN A 442 38.93 -13.73 9.26
C GLN A 442 38.24 -12.38 9.44
N GLN A 443 36.92 -12.39 9.60
CA GLN A 443 36.11 -11.19 9.74
C GLN A 443 35.84 -10.80 11.19
N ARG A 444 36.49 -11.49 12.16
CA ARG A 444 36.42 -11.17 13.59
C ARG A 444 35.00 -11.04 14.13
N ILE A 445 34.05 -11.82 13.58
CA ILE A 445 32.61 -11.68 13.90
C ILE A 445 32.37 -11.92 15.39
N ILE A 446 33.04 -12.90 15.99
CA ILE A 446 32.91 -13.22 17.41
C ILE A 446 33.46 -12.09 18.29
N ASP A 447 34.56 -11.44 17.89
CA ASP A 447 35.13 -10.31 18.65
C ASP A 447 34.15 -9.14 18.66
N HIS A 448 33.65 -8.75 17.49
CA HIS A 448 32.65 -7.69 17.35
C HIS A 448 31.37 -8.02 18.11
N LEU A 449 30.93 -9.28 18.10
CA LEU A 449 29.75 -9.71 18.85
C LEU A 449 29.96 -9.54 20.36
N ARG A 450 31.13 -9.90 20.88
CA ARG A 450 31.48 -9.68 22.30
C ARG A 450 31.50 -8.20 22.62
N GLU A 451 32.09 -7.37 21.77
CA GLU A 451 32.12 -5.91 21.92
C GLU A 451 30.70 -5.32 21.93
N ASP A 452 29.87 -5.64 20.93
CA ASP A 452 28.49 -5.18 20.79
C ASP A 452 27.63 -5.60 22.01
N ILE A 453 27.75 -6.84 22.50
CA ILE A 453 27.05 -7.32 23.70
C ILE A 453 27.62 -6.73 24.99
N SER A 454 28.92 -6.41 25.04
CA SER A 454 29.53 -5.77 26.23
C SER A 454 29.19 -4.29 26.35
N SER A 455 28.88 -3.62 25.24
CA SER A 455 28.55 -2.20 25.18
C SER A 455 27.34 -1.82 26.05
N ALA A 456 27.19 -0.55 26.41
CA ALA A 456 25.99 -0.11 27.10
C ALA A 456 24.78 -0.16 26.17
N TRP A 457 23.72 -0.89 26.55
CA TRP A 457 22.45 -0.89 25.84
C TRP A 457 21.48 0.05 26.54
N SER A 458 20.74 0.83 25.75
CA SER A 458 19.74 1.75 26.27
C SER A 458 18.51 1.77 25.35
N ILE A 459 17.33 1.77 25.97
CA ILE A 459 16.04 2.09 25.38
C ILE A 459 15.40 3.11 26.33
N PRO A 460 15.37 4.41 25.98
CA PRO A 460 14.84 5.45 26.87
C PRO A 460 13.33 5.36 27.06
N LEU A 461 12.84 5.64 28.28
CA LEU A 461 11.43 5.57 28.65
C LEU A 461 10.54 6.62 27.97
N ASP A 462 11.15 7.74 27.55
CA ASP A 462 10.53 8.84 26.81
C ASP A 462 10.84 8.80 25.30
N GLY A 463 11.47 7.71 24.83
CA GLY A 463 11.78 7.49 23.43
C GLY A 463 10.56 7.22 22.55
N SER A 464 10.73 7.47 21.26
CA SER A 464 9.77 7.12 20.20
C SER A 464 9.63 5.59 20.06
N TYR A 465 8.42 5.10 19.77
CA TYR A 465 8.20 3.67 19.49
C TYR A 465 8.97 3.18 18.27
N TYR A 466 9.28 4.08 17.33
CA TYR A 466 10.11 3.83 16.16
C TYR A 466 11.57 3.56 16.54
N PHE A 467 12.29 4.56 17.06
CA PHE A 467 13.72 4.43 17.37
C PHE A 467 13.99 3.38 18.46
N ASN A 468 13.11 3.29 19.47
CA ASN A 468 13.21 2.24 20.48
C ASN A 468 12.99 0.85 19.87
N GLY A 469 12.08 0.73 18.90
CA GLY A 469 11.87 -0.50 18.13
C GLY A 469 13.12 -0.89 17.34
N LYS A 470 13.72 0.05 16.60
CA LYS A 470 15.00 -0.16 15.89
C LYS A 470 16.07 -0.72 16.85
N ALA A 471 16.22 -0.10 18.01
CA ALA A 471 17.18 -0.54 19.03
C ALA A 471 16.86 -1.95 19.56
N ALA A 472 15.59 -2.25 19.82
CA ALA A 472 15.15 -3.57 20.29
C ALA A 472 15.48 -4.68 19.29
N GLN A 473 15.17 -4.50 18.01
CA GLN A 473 15.47 -5.49 16.97
C GLN A 473 16.98 -5.63 16.75
N LYS A 474 17.74 -4.52 16.81
CA LYS A 474 19.21 -4.56 16.79
C LYS A 474 19.79 -5.44 17.90
N TYR A 475 19.36 -5.22 19.14
CA TYR A 475 19.86 -5.97 20.29
C TYR A 475 19.43 -7.45 20.24
N ALA A 476 18.20 -7.73 19.81
CA ALA A 476 17.73 -9.10 19.63
C ALA A 476 18.53 -9.85 18.55
N SER A 477 18.90 -9.16 17.46
CA SER A 477 19.72 -9.74 16.39
C SER A 477 21.11 -10.17 16.87
N LEU A 478 21.71 -9.45 17.83
CA LEU A 478 22.95 -9.91 18.49
C LEU A 478 22.78 -11.26 19.20
N CYS A 479 21.63 -11.46 19.86
CA CYS A 479 21.36 -12.71 20.56
C CYS A 479 21.14 -13.88 19.59
N LEU A 480 20.66 -13.62 18.36
CA LEU A 480 20.63 -14.64 17.30
C LEU A 480 22.05 -15.12 16.99
N ILE A 481 23.00 -14.21 16.70
CA ILE A 481 24.39 -14.61 16.41
C ILE A 481 25.00 -15.38 17.60
N ALA A 482 24.74 -14.93 18.83
CA ALA A 482 25.24 -15.60 20.03
C ALA A 482 24.66 -17.01 20.23
N ASN A 483 23.52 -17.33 19.61
CA ASN A 483 22.93 -18.66 19.61
C ASN A 483 23.37 -19.53 18.42
N ASP A 484 23.83 -18.94 17.32
CA ASP A 484 24.18 -19.68 16.10
C ASP A 484 25.39 -20.60 16.32
N ALA A 485 25.16 -21.91 16.22
CA ALA A 485 26.20 -22.93 16.36
C ALA A 485 27.29 -22.84 15.28
N ALA A 486 26.99 -22.27 14.11
CA ALA A 486 27.99 -22.02 13.07
C ALA A 486 29.01 -20.95 13.48
N VAL A 487 28.64 -20.06 14.41
CA VAL A 487 29.49 -18.97 14.89
C VAL A 487 30.10 -19.29 16.26
N MET A 488 29.28 -19.75 17.21
CA MET A 488 29.67 -19.91 18.62
C MET A 488 29.91 -21.38 19.03
N GLY A 489 29.61 -22.35 18.16
CA GLY A 489 29.58 -23.76 18.55
C GLY A 489 28.55 -24.01 19.66
N ASP A 490 28.91 -24.82 20.64
CA ASP A 490 28.04 -25.20 21.76
C ASP A 490 28.09 -24.20 22.94
N ASP A 491 28.95 -23.18 22.91
CA ASP A 491 29.08 -22.21 24.01
C ASP A 491 27.89 -21.22 24.03
N LYS A 492 27.07 -21.32 25.08
CA LYS A 492 25.89 -20.45 25.32
C LYS A 492 26.13 -19.33 26.33
N SER A 493 27.37 -19.16 26.84
CA SER A 493 27.68 -18.14 27.85
C SER A 493 27.37 -16.72 27.37
N LEU A 494 27.72 -16.41 26.12
CA LEU A 494 27.47 -15.09 25.52
C LEU A 494 25.98 -14.87 25.23
N LEU A 495 25.26 -15.92 24.83
CA LEU A 495 23.81 -15.88 24.65
C LEU A 495 23.11 -15.55 25.97
N ASN A 496 23.47 -16.23 27.07
CA ASN A 496 22.86 -15.97 28.39
C ASN A 496 23.06 -14.50 28.81
N LYS A 497 24.27 -13.97 28.65
CA LYS A 497 24.56 -12.55 28.90
C LYS A 497 23.75 -11.62 28.00
N CYS A 498 23.58 -11.99 26.72
CA CYS A 498 22.77 -11.24 25.76
C CYS A 498 21.30 -11.16 26.19
N LEU A 499 20.70 -12.32 26.53
CA LEU A 499 19.32 -12.42 26.96
C LEU A 499 19.05 -11.66 28.26
N GLU A 500 19.96 -11.72 29.25
CA GLU A 500 19.86 -10.90 30.48
C GLU A 500 19.80 -9.40 30.20
N LYS A 501 20.55 -8.91 29.21
CA LYS A 501 20.48 -7.50 28.80
C LYS A 501 19.19 -7.22 28.02
N LEU A 502 18.80 -8.11 27.11
CA LEU A 502 17.59 -7.95 26.31
C LEU A 502 16.33 -7.89 27.19
N ARG A 503 16.19 -8.79 28.16
CA ARG A 503 15.10 -8.76 29.16
C ARG A 503 15.01 -7.41 29.87
N ARG A 504 16.14 -6.85 30.30
CA ARG A 504 16.19 -5.55 31.01
C ARG A 504 15.72 -4.39 30.13
N VAL A 505 16.19 -4.30 28.90
CA VAL A 505 15.79 -3.19 28.00
C VAL A 505 14.34 -3.35 27.49
N MET A 506 13.83 -4.58 27.43
CA MET A 506 12.46 -4.88 27.00
C MET A 506 11.42 -4.72 28.13
N ALA A 507 11.82 -4.79 29.40
CA ALA A 507 10.90 -4.77 30.54
C ALA A 507 9.92 -3.58 30.54
N PRO A 508 10.32 -2.34 30.18
CA PRO A 508 9.38 -1.22 30.12
C PRO A 508 8.30 -1.37 29.04
N PHE A 509 8.64 -1.95 27.89
CA PHE A 509 7.67 -2.22 26.81
C PHE A 509 6.67 -3.31 27.24
N VAL A 510 7.18 -4.40 27.82
CA VAL A 510 6.35 -5.53 28.28
C VAL A 510 5.34 -5.11 29.36
N SER A 511 5.71 -4.18 30.21
CA SER A 511 4.84 -3.66 31.28
C SER A 511 4.06 -2.40 30.90
N ASN A 512 4.24 -1.88 29.68
CA ASN A 512 3.67 -0.61 29.23
C ASN A 512 3.94 0.57 30.21
N THR A 513 5.15 0.60 30.79
CA THR A 513 5.57 1.60 31.80
C THR A 513 6.33 2.77 31.21
N TRP A 514 6.21 2.99 29.89
CA TRP A 514 6.83 4.11 29.20
C TRP A 514 6.20 5.43 29.60
N THR A 515 6.96 6.52 29.47
CA THR A 515 6.46 7.88 29.71
C THR A 515 5.28 8.17 28.78
N ASN A 516 5.36 7.77 27.51
CA ASN A 516 4.26 7.83 26.55
C ASN A 516 3.74 6.41 26.30
N LYS A 517 2.90 5.89 27.21
CA LYS A 517 2.29 4.56 27.13
C LYS A 517 1.49 4.36 25.84
N LEU A 518 1.37 3.10 25.42
CA LEU A 518 0.37 2.68 24.44
C LEU A 518 -1.03 2.68 25.09
N GLN A 519 -2.01 3.16 24.36
CA GLN A 519 -3.42 3.20 24.75
C GLN A 519 -4.28 2.59 23.65
N TYR A 520 -5.42 2.02 24.03
CA TYR A 520 -6.45 1.60 23.07
C TYR A 520 -7.40 2.77 22.81
N ASP A 521 -7.35 3.30 21.59
CA ASP A 521 -8.27 4.33 21.10
C ASP A 521 -9.61 3.70 20.74
N GLN A 522 -10.66 4.11 21.47
CA GLN A 522 -12.02 3.61 21.28
C GLN A 522 -12.76 4.29 20.13
N VAL A 523 -12.20 5.33 19.50
CA VAL A 523 -12.84 6.05 18.39
C VAL A 523 -12.60 5.31 17.09
N TYR A 524 -11.34 5.12 16.67
CA TYR A 524 -11.04 4.35 15.47
C TYR A 524 -10.88 2.84 15.75
N GLY A 525 -10.63 2.45 17.00
CA GLY A 525 -10.43 1.05 17.38
C GLY A 525 -9.03 0.57 17.03
N GLY A 526 -8.03 0.91 17.86
CA GLY A 526 -6.63 0.58 17.60
C GLY A 526 -5.68 0.94 18.75
N ILE A 527 -4.42 0.53 18.64
CA ILE A 527 -3.37 0.83 19.63
C ILE A 527 -2.57 2.05 19.18
N VAL A 528 -2.46 3.07 20.03
CA VAL A 528 -1.77 4.33 19.70
C VAL A 528 -0.86 4.78 20.84
N SER A 529 0.22 5.48 20.48
CA SER A 529 1.04 6.22 21.44
C SER A 529 0.22 7.35 22.10
N SER A 530 0.28 7.46 23.42
CA SER A 530 -0.37 8.55 24.16
C SER A 530 0.29 9.93 23.96
N GLN A 531 1.42 10.00 23.25
CA GLN A 531 2.20 11.23 23.12
C GLN A 531 1.39 12.34 22.44
N GLY A 532 0.74 12.07 21.31
CA GLY A 532 -0.04 13.07 20.58
C GLY A 532 -1.20 13.66 21.40
N PHE A 533 -1.82 12.88 22.29
CA PHE A 533 -2.84 13.40 23.20
C PHE A 533 -2.27 14.33 24.26
N LYS A 534 -1.07 14.04 24.78
CA LYS A 534 -0.40 14.86 25.80
C LYS A 534 0.13 16.17 25.24
N THR A 535 0.74 16.11 24.05
CA THR A 535 1.36 17.25 23.38
C THR A 535 0.37 18.07 22.57
N LYS A 536 -0.78 17.48 22.20
CA LYS A 536 -1.75 18.05 21.25
C LYS A 536 -1.13 18.32 19.87
N ASP A 537 -0.17 17.49 19.47
CA ASP A 537 0.51 17.59 18.20
C ASP A 537 0.34 16.27 17.43
N LEU A 538 -0.22 16.37 16.23
CA LEU A 538 -0.56 15.26 15.35
C LEU A 538 0.68 14.56 14.78
N ASN A 539 1.86 15.20 14.83
CA ASN A 539 3.10 14.71 14.21
C ASN A 539 4.06 14.06 15.21
N THR A 540 3.77 14.11 16.51
CA THR A 540 4.68 13.49 17.50
C THR A 540 4.76 11.99 17.29
N ASP A 541 5.95 11.44 17.52
CA ASP A 541 6.25 10.04 17.24
C ASP A 541 5.86 9.66 15.81
N PHE A 542 6.24 10.51 14.84
CA PHE A 542 5.94 10.37 13.41
C PHE A 542 4.44 10.29 13.07
N GLY A 543 3.58 10.74 13.99
CA GLY A 543 2.13 10.65 13.86
C GLY A 543 1.58 9.27 14.22
N ASN A 544 2.28 8.48 15.04
CA ASN A 544 1.75 7.22 15.58
C ASN A 544 0.39 7.42 16.25
N THR A 545 0.18 8.50 17.00
CA THR A 545 -1.15 8.77 17.57
C THR A 545 -2.23 8.94 16.49
N MET A 546 -1.86 9.35 15.27
CA MET A 546 -2.76 9.49 14.11
C MET A 546 -2.77 8.26 13.19
N TYR A 547 -2.35 7.09 13.68
CA TYR A 547 -2.26 5.86 12.90
C TYR A 547 -1.24 5.88 11.76
N ASN A 548 -0.29 6.83 11.78
CA ASN A 548 0.84 6.77 10.86
C ASN A 548 1.81 5.67 11.29
N ASP A 549 2.34 4.93 10.32
CA ASP A 549 3.55 4.12 10.50
C ASP A 549 3.45 2.99 11.53
N HIS A 550 2.23 2.54 11.85
CA HIS A 550 2.05 1.45 12.83
C HIS A 550 2.77 0.16 12.41
N HIS A 551 2.70 -0.22 11.12
CA HIS A 551 3.44 -1.36 10.57
C HIS A 551 4.96 -1.16 10.69
N PHE A 552 5.49 0.04 10.43
CA PHE A 552 6.91 0.32 10.62
C PHE A 552 7.32 0.21 12.09
N HIS A 553 6.64 0.95 12.97
CA HIS A 553 6.97 1.04 14.40
C HIS A 553 6.81 -0.33 15.06
N TYR A 554 5.66 -0.95 14.89
CA TYR A 554 5.30 -2.19 15.57
C TYR A 554 5.96 -3.41 14.95
N GLY A 555 6.35 -3.35 13.67
CA GLY A 555 7.12 -4.40 13.00
C GLY A 555 8.41 -4.74 13.75
N TYR A 556 9.14 -3.74 14.23
CA TYR A 556 10.34 -3.93 15.04
C TYR A 556 10.07 -4.72 16.34
N TRP A 557 8.96 -4.43 17.02
CA TRP A 557 8.57 -5.08 18.27
C TRP A 557 8.11 -6.52 18.03
N VAL A 558 7.31 -6.75 16.99
CA VAL A 558 6.87 -8.09 16.57
C VAL A 558 8.07 -8.96 16.20
N HIS A 559 9.00 -8.44 15.40
CA HIS A 559 10.21 -9.14 15.01
C HIS A 559 11.11 -9.46 16.23
N THR A 560 11.28 -8.49 17.13
CA THR A 560 12.01 -8.70 18.40
C THR A 560 11.36 -9.80 19.24
N ALA A 561 10.04 -9.82 19.32
CA ALA A 561 9.32 -10.84 20.08
C ALA A 561 9.44 -12.24 19.46
N ALA A 562 9.49 -12.36 18.12
CA ALA A 562 9.78 -13.61 17.45
C ALA A 562 11.14 -14.18 17.89
N ILE A 563 12.17 -13.32 17.95
CA ILE A 563 13.51 -13.70 18.41
C ILE A 563 13.48 -14.14 19.88
N ILE A 564 12.82 -13.38 20.76
CA ILE A 564 12.74 -13.71 22.20
C ILE A 564 12.00 -15.03 22.42
N ASN A 565 10.88 -15.28 21.75
CA ASN A 565 10.15 -16.55 21.90
C ASN A 565 11.02 -17.76 21.51
N ARG A 566 11.86 -17.60 20.48
CA ARG A 566 12.76 -18.65 20.04
C ARG A 566 13.93 -18.88 21.01
N LEU A 567 14.54 -17.81 21.50
CA LEU A 567 15.80 -17.88 22.25
C LEU A 567 15.61 -17.99 23.76
N ASP A 568 14.45 -17.56 24.28
CA ASP A 568 14.21 -17.43 25.71
C ASP A 568 12.80 -17.88 26.14
N PRO A 569 12.41 -19.12 25.82
CA PRO A 569 11.06 -19.64 26.09
C PRO A 569 10.71 -19.73 27.58
N THR A 570 11.72 -19.66 28.46
CA THR A 570 11.55 -19.75 29.92
C THR A 570 11.49 -18.39 30.62
N TRP A 571 11.55 -17.27 29.88
CA TRP A 571 11.47 -15.95 30.50
C TRP A 571 10.11 -15.73 31.18
N SER A 572 10.14 -15.34 32.45
CA SER A 572 8.94 -15.15 33.29
C SER A 572 7.93 -14.15 32.74
N ASP A 573 8.37 -13.15 31.96
CA ASP A 573 7.49 -12.14 31.37
C ASP A 573 7.14 -12.42 29.89
N LEU A 574 7.52 -13.58 29.35
CA LEU A 574 7.26 -13.93 27.95
C LEU A 574 5.76 -13.88 27.60
N SER A 575 4.90 -14.36 28.50
CA SER A 575 3.44 -14.31 28.29
C SER A 575 2.90 -12.87 28.22
N LYS A 576 3.49 -11.93 28.99
CA LYS A 576 3.12 -10.51 28.94
C LYS A 576 3.62 -9.86 27.66
N LEU A 577 4.84 -10.19 27.22
CA LEU A 577 5.36 -9.76 25.93
C LEU A 577 4.42 -10.21 24.80
N ASN A 578 4.06 -11.50 24.78
CA ASN A 578 3.19 -12.05 23.76
C ASN A 578 1.79 -11.43 23.78
N ALA A 579 1.26 -11.12 24.96
CA ALA A 579 -0.01 -10.40 25.09
C ALA A 579 0.05 -8.99 24.46
N MET A 580 1.12 -8.23 24.71
CA MET A 580 1.32 -6.91 24.10
C MET A 580 1.50 -7.00 22.58
N VAL A 581 2.35 -7.92 22.12
CA VAL A 581 2.66 -8.10 20.70
C VAL A 581 1.43 -8.58 19.92
N ASN A 582 0.59 -9.43 20.50
CA ASN A 582 -0.69 -9.81 19.89
C ASN A 582 -1.61 -8.61 19.67
N LEU A 583 -1.62 -7.60 20.57
CA LEU A 583 -2.37 -6.37 20.34
C LEU A 583 -1.78 -5.55 19.19
N LEU A 584 -0.46 -5.50 19.06
CA LEU A 584 0.20 -4.79 17.95
C LEU A 584 -0.08 -5.47 16.60
N VAL A 585 -0.05 -6.81 16.54
CA VAL A 585 -0.40 -7.56 15.31
C VAL A 585 -1.88 -7.35 14.96
N ARG A 586 -2.78 -7.37 15.95
CA ARG A 586 -4.20 -7.05 15.73
C ARG A 586 -4.38 -5.62 15.24
N ASP A 587 -3.60 -4.67 15.74
CA ASP A 587 -3.70 -3.29 15.28
C ASP A 587 -3.30 -3.10 13.81
N VAL A 588 -2.19 -3.72 13.39
CA VAL A 588 -1.64 -3.53 12.03
C VAL A 588 -2.31 -4.45 10.99
N ALA A 589 -2.50 -5.72 11.35
CA ALA A 589 -2.86 -6.78 10.43
C ALA A 589 -3.87 -7.76 11.03
N ASN A 590 -4.97 -7.25 11.59
CA ASN A 590 -6.07 -8.10 12.05
C ASN A 590 -6.58 -8.99 10.89
N PHE A 591 -6.41 -10.30 11.05
CA PHE A 591 -6.87 -11.31 10.10
C PHE A 591 -8.13 -12.05 10.58
N ASP A 592 -8.67 -11.70 11.76
CA ASP A 592 -9.92 -12.23 12.29
C ASP A 592 -11.11 -11.37 11.80
N PRO A 593 -12.00 -11.88 10.93
CA PRO A 593 -13.14 -11.13 10.42
C PRO A 593 -14.19 -10.80 11.49
N ASP A 594 -14.19 -11.51 12.63
CA ASP A 594 -15.16 -11.31 13.71
C ASP A 594 -14.65 -10.29 14.76
N ASP A 595 -13.38 -9.86 14.66
CA ASP A 595 -12.81 -8.88 15.59
C ASP A 595 -13.29 -7.46 15.26
N ARG A 596 -14.33 -7.04 16.00
CA ARG A 596 -14.88 -5.68 15.94
C ARG A 596 -14.01 -4.58 16.55
N PHE A 597 -12.97 -4.93 17.31
CA PHE A 597 -12.13 -3.96 18.05
C PHE A 597 -10.99 -3.41 17.20
N PHE A 598 -10.57 -4.14 16.17
CA PHE A 598 -9.51 -3.75 15.25
C PHE A 598 -9.96 -3.91 13.81
N THR A 599 -9.65 -2.94 12.96
CA THR A 599 -9.97 -3.05 11.53
C THR A 599 -9.15 -4.19 10.92
N ARG A 600 -9.78 -4.97 10.03
CA ARG A 600 -9.02 -5.95 9.22
C ARG A 600 -7.94 -5.23 8.43
N PHE A 601 -6.72 -5.78 8.47
CA PHE A 601 -5.55 -5.31 7.72
C PHE A 601 -5.42 -3.78 7.65
N ARG A 602 -5.34 -3.10 8.80
CA ARG A 602 -5.28 -1.63 8.88
C ARG A 602 -4.34 -1.00 7.87
N SER A 603 -3.11 -1.51 7.83
CA SER A 603 -2.05 -0.96 6.98
C SER A 603 -2.02 -1.65 5.61
N PHE A 604 -2.19 -2.97 5.55
CA PHE A 604 -1.93 -3.78 4.36
C PHE A 604 -3.13 -3.83 3.40
N ASP A 605 -2.96 -3.32 2.17
CA ASP A 605 -3.98 -3.38 1.14
C ASP A 605 -3.75 -4.55 0.19
N TRP A 606 -4.56 -5.60 0.32
CA TRP A 606 -4.46 -6.82 -0.50
C TRP A 606 -4.59 -6.60 -2.02
N PHE A 607 -5.27 -5.54 -2.47
CA PHE A 607 -5.37 -5.23 -3.89
C PHE A 607 -4.11 -4.55 -4.43
N ARG A 608 -3.38 -3.81 -3.59
CA ARG A 608 -2.11 -3.17 -3.97
C ARG A 608 -0.91 -4.05 -3.67
N GLY A 609 -1.09 -5.00 -2.77
CA GLY A 609 -0.09 -5.94 -2.30
C GLY A 609 0.93 -5.35 -1.34
N HIS A 610 0.74 -4.11 -0.87
CA HIS A 610 1.66 -3.43 0.05
C HIS A 610 0.88 -2.60 1.07
N SER A 611 1.56 -2.14 2.13
CA SER A 611 0.93 -1.28 3.13
C SER A 611 0.90 0.19 2.76
N TYR A 612 -0.01 0.93 3.38
CA TYR A 612 0.03 2.39 3.47
C TYR A 612 0.49 2.86 4.84
N SER A 613 1.29 3.91 4.84
CA SER A 613 1.84 4.54 6.03
C SER A 613 0.89 5.56 6.65
N HIS A 614 0.28 6.43 5.86
CA HIS A 614 -0.45 7.58 6.40
C HIS A 614 -1.86 7.25 6.91
N GLY A 615 -2.13 7.62 8.16
CA GLY A 615 -3.35 7.34 8.91
C GLY A 615 -4.44 8.40 8.73
N VAL A 616 -4.95 8.98 9.82
CA VAL A 616 -6.28 9.63 9.83
C VAL A 616 -6.34 11.05 9.26
N THR A 617 -5.23 11.59 8.76
CA THR A 617 -5.16 12.90 8.09
C THR A 617 -5.18 12.77 6.56
N PRO A 618 -5.67 13.77 5.81
CA PRO A 618 -5.79 13.66 4.37
C PRO A 618 -4.52 14.12 3.64
N PHE A 619 -4.33 13.57 2.44
CA PHE A 619 -3.37 14.09 1.47
C PHE A 619 -4.01 14.24 0.10
N ALA A 620 -3.72 15.38 -0.55
CA ALA A 620 -4.20 15.64 -1.90
C ALA A 620 -3.66 14.62 -2.91
N ASP A 621 -2.46 14.08 -2.71
CA ASP A 621 -1.87 13.05 -3.56
C ASP A 621 -2.30 11.62 -3.19
N GLY A 622 -3.14 11.47 -2.16
CA GLY A 622 -3.58 10.18 -1.63
C GLY A 622 -2.65 9.58 -0.60
N LYS A 623 -2.89 8.32 -0.27
CA LYS A 623 -2.11 7.63 0.76
C LYS A 623 -0.71 7.35 0.25
N ASP A 624 0.26 7.37 1.16
CA ASP A 624 1.67 7.12 0.82
C ASP A 624 2.28 5.92 1.51
N GLN A 625 3.41 5.50 0.95
CA GLN A 625 4.33 4.49 1.45
C GLN A 625 5.75 4.92 1.06
N GLU A 626 6.69 4.89 2.01
CA GLU A 626 8.10 5.25 1.78
C GLU A 626 9.00 4.03 2.02
N SER A 627 9.07 3.56 3.27
CA SER A 627 10.00 2.53 3.70
C SER A 627 9.47 1.12 3.43
N THR A 628 9.66 0.63 2.21
CA THR A 628 9.19 -0.72 1.83
C THR A 628 9.87 -1.84 2.62
N SER A 629 11.10 -1.62 3.06
CA SER A 629 11.86 -2.58 3.86
C SER A 629 11.35 -2.69 5.30
N GLU A 630 10.76 -1.63 5.86
CA GLU A 630 10.10 -1.72 7.17
C GLU A 630 8.72 -2.38 7.07
N ASP A 631 8.01 -2.18 5.97
CA ASP A 631 6.74 -2.87 5.68
C ASP A 631 6.93 -4.40 5.60
N VAL A 632 7.89 -4.85 4.79
CA VAL A 632 8.19 -6.29 4.71
C VAL A 632 8.80 -6.83 6.01
N ASN A 633 9.50 -6.01 6.79
CA ASN A 633 9.99 -6.41 8.12
C ASN A 633 8.84 -6.72 9.09
N PHE A 634 7.72 -5.99 9.03
CA PHE A 634 6.51 -6.34 9.78
C PHE A 634 5.94 -7.69 9.34
N ALA A 635 5.70 -7.89 8.04
CA ALA A 635 5.11 -9.12 7.51
C ALA A 635 5.98 -10.35 7.86
N PHE A 636 7.29 -10.22 7.69
CA PHE A 636 8.25 -11.26 8.03
C PHE A 636 8.37 -11.47 9.55
N GLY A 637 8.34 -10.40 10.34
CA GLY A 637 8.30 -10.48 11.80
C GLY A 637 7.06 -11.22 12.30
N MET A 638 5.89 -10.96 11.72
CA MET A 638 4.63 -11.66 12.01
C MET A 638 4.71 -13.14 11.65
N TYR A 639 5.29 -13.48 10.49
CA TYR A 639 5.54 -14.86 10.09
C TYR A 639 6.40 -15.60 11.13
N MET A 640 7.56 -15.03 11.46
CA MET A 640 8.49 -15.62 12.43
C MET A 640 7.90 -15.69 13.84
N TYR A 641 7.09 -14.70 14.24
CA TYR A 641 6.41 -14.70 15.53
C TYR A 641 5.31 -15.77 15.61
N GLY A 642 4.51 -15.93 14.55
CA GLY A 642 3.53 -17.02 14.43
C GLY A 642 4.19 -18.39 14.58
N LYS A 643 5.31 -18.60 13.87
CA LYS A 643 6.13 -19.82 13.97
C LYS A 643 6.70 -20.03 15.38
N ALA A 644 7.30 -19.00 15.99
CA ALA A 644 7.91 -19.10 17.31
C ALA A 644 6.89 -19.31 18.45
N THR A 645 5.62 -18.90 18.25
CA THR A 645 4.52 -19.09 19.20
C THR A 645 3.62 -20.29 18.89
N ASN A 646 3.95 -21.07 17.86
CA ASN A 646 3.14 -22.18 17.35
C ASN A 646 1.69 -21.78 16.97
N ASN A 647 1.52 -20.57 16.42
CA ASN A 647 0.27 -20.08 15.88
C ASN A 647 0.24 -20.26 14.35
N ALA A 648 -0.25 -21.42 13.90
CA ALA A 648 -0.24 -21.81 12.49
C ALA A 648 -0.97 -20.82 11.56
N THR A 649 -2.08 -20.22 12.02
CA THR A 649 -2.80 -19.21 11.22
C THR A 649 -1.97 -17.95 11.06
N MET A 650 -1.42 -17.42 12.15
CA MET A 650 -0.56 -16.23 12.09
C MET A 650 0.70 -16.47 11.27
N GLU A 651 1.28 -17.67 11.37
CA GLU A 651 2.41 -18.11 10.55
C GLU A 651 2.05 -18.06 9.06
N ALA A 652 0.94 -18.71 8.65
CA ALA A 652 0.50 -18.75 7.26
C ALA A 652 0.19 -17.34 6.72
N VAL A 653 -0.53 -16.51 7.48
CA VAL A 653 -0.88 -15.15 7.09
C VAL A 653 0.37 -14.28 6.95
N GLY A 654 1.28 -14.29 7.92
CA GLY A 654 2.52 -13.51 7.85
C GLY A 654 3.40 -13.94 6.66
N LYS A 655 3.46 -15.24 6.38
CA LYS A 655 4.21 -15.78 5.24
C LYS A 655 3.60 -15.35 3.91
N LEU A 656 2.28 -15.45 3.77
CA LEU A 656 1.56 -14.97 2.58
C LEU A 656 1.75 -13.46 2.39
N MET A 657 1.57 -12.66 3.44
CA MET A 657 1.82 -11.22 3.39
C MET A 657 3.26 -10.91 2.94
N THR A 658 4.25 -11.66 3.43
CA THR A 658 5.66 -11.48 3.01
C THR A 658 5.85 -11.73 1.51
N ARG A 659 5.16 -12.74 0.95
CA ARG A 659 5.18 -13.05 -0.49
C ARG A 659 4.57 -11.92 -1.32
N VAL A 660 3.32 -11.58 -1.02
CA VAL A 660 2.56 -10.55 -1.73
C VAL A 660 3.29 -9.20 -1.66
N ASN A 661 3.78 -8.84 -0.47
CA ASN A 661 4.53 -7.59 -0.26
C ASN A 661 5.81 -7.53 -1.08
N SER A 662 6.63 -8.58 -1.04
CA SER A 662 7.86 -8.65 -1.84
C SER A 662 7.57 -8.57 -3.35
N HIS A 663 6.50 -9.20 -3.84
CA HIS A 663 6.09 -9.10 -5.23
C HIS A 663 5.71 -7.65 -5.59
N ALA A 664 4.85 -7.00 -4.81
CA ALA A 664 4.48 -5.60 -5.02
C ALA A 664 5.68 -4.64 -4.93
N ILE A 665 6.59 -4.83 -3.97
CA ILE A 665 7.79 -4.01 -3.80
C ILE A 665 8.68 -4.06 -5.05
N LYS A 666 8.97 -5.27 -5.55
CA LYS A 666 9.78 -5.46 -6.77
C LYS A 666 9.11 -4.89 -8.01
N THR A 667 7.78 -4.90 -8.07
CA THR A 667 7.05 -4.39 -9.22
C THR A 667 6.96 -2.87 -9.21
N TYR A 668 6.67 -2.22 -8.07
CA TYR A 668 6.30 -0.80 -8.03
C TYR A 668 7.30 0.13 -7.35
N PHE A 669 8.30 -0.37 -6.61
CA PHE A 669 9.19 0.47 -5.81
C PHE A 669 10.66 0.31 -6.20
N LEU A 670 11.09 -0.92 -6.48
CA LEU A 670 12.45 -1.25 -6.91
C LEU A 670 12.49 -1.33 -8.44
N VAL A 671 13.11 -0.35 -9.07
CA VAL A 671 13.03 -0.12 -10.52
C VAL A 671 14.26 -0.71 -11.21
N GLU A 672 14.20 -2.00 -11.50
CA GLU A 672 15.15 -2.66 -12.43
C GLU A 672 15.02 -2.08 -13.85
N ASP A 673 16.06 -2.19 -14.69
CA ASP A 673 16.08 -1.63 -16.05
C ASP A 673 14.96 -2.16 -16.95
N ALA A 674 14.55 -3.41 -16.72
CA ALA A 674 13.43 -4.03 -17.43
C ALA A 674 12.05 -3.50 -16.99
N ASN A 675 11.94 -2.84 -15.83
CA ASN A 675 10.69 -2.36 -15.26
C ASN A 675 10.01 -1.33 -16.19
N GLN A 676 8.73 -1.55 -16.52
CA GLN A 676 7.94 -0.64 -17.36
C GLN A 676 6.76 0.01 -16.62
N ILE A 677 6.74 -0.04 -15.28
CA ILE A 677 5.70 0.61 -14.46
C ILE A 677 5.84 2.13 -14.53
N HIS A 678 7.06 2.63 -14.38
CA HIS A 678 7.34 4.06 -14.32
C HIS A 678 7.75 4.64 -15.68
N PRO A 679 7.49 5.94 -15.92
CA PRO A 679 7.88 6.59 -17.16
C PRO A 679 9.39 6.57 -17.34
N ALA A 680 9.85 6.45 -18.59
CA ALA A 680 11.26 6.25 -18.92
C ALA A 680 12.19 7.34 -18.37
N ASN A 681 11.70 8.57 -18.23
CA ASN A 681 12.45 9.70 -17.67
C ASN A 681 12.52 9.70 -16.12
N PHE A 682 11.85 8.78 -15.42
CA PHE A 682 11.96 8.59 -13.97
C PHE A 682 12.78 7.34 -13.61
N ARG A 683 12.70 6.28 -14.43
CA ARG A 683 13.33 4.97 -14.14
C ARG A 683 14.81 5.00 -13.74
N PRO A 684 15.69 5.88 -14.27
CA PRO A 684 17.09 5.92 -13.84
C PRO A 684 17.30 6.23 -12.36
N ASN A 685 16.25 6.63 -11.61
CA ASN A 685 16.30 6.78 -10.16
C ASN A 685 16.46 5.47 -9.39
N LYS A 686 16.12 4.31 -9.99
CA LYS A 686 16.17 2.95 -9.41
C LYS A 686 15.26 2.69 -8.21
N VAL A 687 14.91 3.70 -7.42
CA VAL A 687 13.88 3.62 -6.38
C VAL A 687 12.89 4.77 -6.53
N THR A 688 11.69 4.59 -6.01
CA THR A 688 10.61 5.59 -6.11
C THR A 688 10.74 6.76 -5.14
N GLY A 689 11.42 6.57 -4.00
CA GLY A 689 11.33 7.50 -2.88
C GLY A 689 9.96 7.40 -2.21
N ILE A 690 9.31 8.54 -1.94
CA ILE A 690 7.96 8.57 -1.36
C ILE A 690 6.94 8.27 -2.47
N PHE A 691 6.16 7.21 -2.26
CA PHE A 691 5.20 6.69 -3.22
C PHE A 691 3.78 7.02 -2.77
N PHE A 692 3.08 7.88 -3.52
CA PHE A 692 1.68 8.20 -3.28
C PHE A 692 0.78 7.50 -4.30
N ASP A 693 -0.53 7.60 -4.08
CA ASP A 693 -1.50 7.19 -5.10
C ASP A 693 -1.44 8.05 -6.36
N ASN A 694 -1.21 9.36 -6.25
CA ASN A 694 -1.23 10.29 -7.39
C ASN A 694 0.16 10.67 -7.92
N LYS A 695 1.19 10.48 -7.08
CA LYS A 695 2.54 11.03 -7.26
C LYS A 695 3.60 10.00 -6.90
N VAL A 696 4.73 10.02 -7.59
CA VAL A 696 5.98 9.42 -7.12
C VAL A 696 7.05 10.50 -7.03
N ASP A 697 7.73 10.56 -5.89
CA ASP A 697 8.68 11.62 -5.56
C ASP A 697 9.99 11.02 -5.03
N TYR A 698 11.07 11.15 -5.81
CA TYR A 698 12.41 10.72 -5.45
C TYR A 698 12.98 11.63 -4.35
N ALA A 699 12.55 11.36 -3.13
CA ALA A 699 12.79 12.12 -1.92
C ALA A 699 12.66 11.19 -0.70
N THR A 700 12.99 11.74 0.47
CA THR A 700 12.52 11.20 1.75
C THR A 700 11.87 12.29 2.59
N TRP A 701 11.16 11.91 3.65
CA TRP A 701 10.60 12.85 4.62
C TRP A 701 11.66 13.60 5.45
N PHE A 702 12.93 13.14 5.46
CA PHE A 702 13.96 13.63 6.38
C PHE A 702 15.28 14.08 5.72
N SER A 703 15.56 13.68 4.49
CA SER A 703 16.82 13.98 3.80
C SER A 703 16.72 13.89 2.27
N ALA A 704 17.34 14.85 1.57
CA ALA A 704 17.45 14.81 0.11
C ALA A 704 18.69 14.06 -0.39
N GLU A 705 19.53 13.57 0.52
CA GLU A 705 20.75 12.84 0.15
C GLU A 705 20.38 11.51 -0.51
N LYS A 706 20.97 11.20 -1.67
CA LYS A 706 20.64 9.99 -2.43
C LYS A 706 20.87 8.71 -1.63
N TYR A 707 21.95 8.66 -0.84
CA TYR A 707 22.18 7.51 0.03
C TYR A 707 21.07 7.33 1.10
N CYS A 708 20.36 8.38 1.50
CA CYS A 708 19.17 8.27 2.36
C CYS A 708 17.96 7.77 1.57
N ILE A 709 17.71 8.33 0.37
CA ILE A 709 16.59 7.94 -0.51
C ILE A 709 16.63 6.45 -0.88
N HIS A 710 17.84 5.91 -1.08
CA HIS A 710 18.04 4.49 -1.34
C HIS A 710 18.15 3.67 -0.05
N GLY A 711 18.89 4.17 0.94
CA GLY A 711 19.15 3.47 2.19
C GLY A 711 17.90 3.20 3.02
N ILE A 712 16.87 4.06 2.92
CA ILE A 712 15.58 3.82 3.59
C ILE A 712 14.91 2.53 3.10
N GLN A 713 15.21 2.07 1.88
CA GLN A 713 14.71 0.82 1.31
C GLN A 713 15.56 -0.42 1.71
N MET A 714 16.51 -0.24 2.63
CA MET A 714 17.45 -1.27 3.10
C MET A 714 17.32 -1.53 4.61
N ILE A 715 16.48 -0.78 5.34
CA ILE A 715 16.32 -0.91 6.79
C ILE A 715 15.03 -1.64 7.19
N PRO A 716 15.05 -2.48 8.23
CA PRO A 716 16.22 -3.06 8.86
C PRO A 716 16.87 -4.18 8.03
N VAL A 717 18.16 -4.43 8.27
CA VAL A 717 18.84 -5.60 7.71
C VAL A 717 18.40 -6.86 8.45
N SER A 718 17.77 -7.80 7.74
CA SER A 718 17.36 -9.10 8.28
C SER A 718 17.35 -10.19 7.19
N ALA A 719 17.00 -11.42 7.53
CA ALA A 719 16.97 -12.54 6.58
C ALA A 719 16.06 -12.30 5.36
N VAL A 720 15.05 -11.42 5.48
CA VAL A 720 14.14 -11.08 4.37
C VAL A 720 14.73 -10.09 3.37
N THR A 721 15.80 -9.36 3.73
CA THR A 721 16.36 -8.28 2.89
C THR A 721 16.80 -8.79 1.51
N GLU A 722 17.53 -9.90 1.44
CA GLU A 722 17.96 -10.52 0.17
C GLU A 722 16.77 -11.05 -0.65
N PHE A 723 15.73 -11.52 0.01
CA PHE A 723 14.54 -12.02 -0.69
C PHE A 723 13.82 -10.90 -1.44
N VAL A 724 13.82 -9.68 -0.90
CA VAL A 724 13.16 -8.51 -1.51
C VAL A 724 14.08 -7.81 -2.50
N ARG A 725 15.35 -7.59 -2.13
CA ARG A 725 16.34 -6.90 -2.96
C ARG A 725 17.18 -7.92 -3.72
N THR A 726 16.82 -8.17 -4.97
CA THR A 726 17.50 -9.16 -5.82
C THR A 726 18.95 -8.73 -6.11
N LYS A 727 19.86 -9.70 -6.33
CA LYS A 727 21.25 -9.41 -6.71
C LYS A 727 21.32 -8.54 -7.97
N GLN A 728 20.44 -8.79 -8.94
CA GLN A 728 20.35 -7.98 -10.16
C GLN A 728 20.00 -6.53 -9.83
N PHE A 729 18.92 -6.28 -9.10
CA PHE A 729 18.52 -4.94 -8.71
C PHE A 729 19.63 -4.21 -7.93
N VAL A 730 20.24 -4.87 -6.94
CA VAL A 730 21.31 -4.27 -6.14
C VAL A 730 22.54 -3.92 -7.00
N GLN A 731 22.88 -4.76 -7.97
CA GLN A 731 23.97 -4.47 -8.91
C GLN A 731 23.64 -3.24 -9.76
N GLU A 732 22.46 -3.19 -10.39
CA GLU A 732 22.04 -2.07 -11.21
C GLU A 732 21.95 -0.75 -10.42
N GLU A 733 21.38 -0.79 -9.21
CA GLU A 733 21.31 0.36 -8.30
C GLU A 733 22.71 0.88 -7.93
N TRP A 734 23.63 -0.05 -7.65
CA TRP A 734 24.99 0.31 -7.28
C TRP A 734 25.76 0.92 -8.44
N GLU A 735 25.75 0.29 -9.61
CA GLU A 735 26.49 0.76 -10.78
C GLU A 735 25.98 2.10 -11.29
N GLN A 736 24.66 2.33 -11.24
CA GLN A 736 24.03 3.49 -11.86
C GLN A 736 23.84 4.67 -10.89
N VAL A 737 23.72 4.42 -9.57
CA VAL A 737 23.50 5.48 -8.58
C VAL A 737 24.52 5.42 -7.44
N LEU A 738 24.44 4.42 -6.56
CA LEU A 738 25.10 4.47 -5.25
C LEU A 738 26.63 4.45 -5.33
N GLY A 739 27.20 3.70 -6.27
CA GLY A 739 28.64 3.60 -6.50
C GLY A 739 29.31 4.93 -6.85
N ASN A 740 28.52 5.89 -7.34
CA ASN A 740 28.97 7.22 -7.74
C ASN A 740 28.84 8.26 -6.61
N GLU A 741 28.15 7.93 -5.51
CA GLU A 741 27.91 8.87 -4.42
C GLU A 741 29.19 9.13 -3.61
N ALA A 742 29.34 10.36 -3.11
CA ALA A 742 30.56 10.80 -2.42
C ALA A 742 30.87 9.95 -1.17
N ILE A 743 29.83 9.50 -0.45
CA ILE A 743 29.97 8.62 0.71
C ILE A 743 30.60 7.26 0.35
N VAL A 744 30.37 6.77 -0.87
CA VAL A 744 30.89 5.49 -1.37
C VAL A 744 32.27 5.66 -2.01
N THR A 745 32.44 6.64 -2.90
CA THR A 745 33.70 6.88 -3.63
C THR A 745 34.84 7.30 -2.71
N ARG A 746 34.53 7.99 -1.61
CA ARG A 746 35.51 8.36 -0.57
C ARG A 746 35.59 7.35 0.58
N GLU A 747 34.75 6.31 0.56
CA GLU A 747 34.54 5.39 1.69
C GLU A 747 34.42 6.15 3.03
N ASP A 748 33.48 7.09 3.12
CA ASP A 748 33.28 7.93 4.31
C ASP A 748 32.71 7.12 5.48
N THR A 749 33.62 6.42 6.16
CA THR A 749 33.34 5.59 7.35
C THR A 749 32.76 6.36 8.53
N SER A 750 32.70 7.69 8.51
CA SER A 750 32.08 8.48 9.57
C SER A 750 30.55 8.57 9.43
N ASN A 751 30.02 8.31 8.23
CA ASN A 751 28.60 8.36 7.93
C ASN A 751 27.96 6.97 8.09
N ALA A 752 26.93 6.90 8.94
CA ALA A 752 26.29 5.66 9.34
C ALA A 752 25.55 4.94 8.20
N TRP A 753 25.02 5.70 7.22
CA TRP A 753 24.31 5.13 6.07
C TRP A 753 25.20 4.21 5.23
N LEU A 754 26.52 4.43 5.26
CA LEU A 754 27.49 3.60 4.56
C LEU A 754 27.42 2.12 5.01
N SER A 755 27.06 1.87 6.28
CA SER A 755 26.86 0.51 6.79
C SER A 755 25.71 -0.24 6.10
N LEU A 756 24.61 0.46 5.79
CA LEU A 756 23.45 -0.13 5.14
C LEU A 756 23.75 -0.39 3.66
N LEU A 757 24.34 0.60 2.99
CA LEU A 757 24.76 0.48 1.60
C LEU A 757 25.67 -0.73 1.39
N TYR A 758 26.69 -0.90 2.23
CA TYR A 758 27.62 -2.02 2.11
C TYR A 758 27.09 -3.36 2.65
N ALA A 759 26.18 -3.36 3.64
CA ALA A 759 25.49 -4.60 4.03
C ALA A 759 24.65 -5.16 2.87
N ASN A 760 23.99 -4.28 2.11
CA ASN A 760 23.25 -4.65 0.91
C ASN A 760 24.20 -5.02 -0.26
N PHE A 761 25.24 -4.21 -0.52
CA PHE A 761 26.20 -4.44 -1.62
C PHE A 761 27.03 -5.72 -1.48
N ALA A 762 27.10 -6.31 -0.28
CA ALA A 762 27.84 -7.56 -0.05
C ALA A 762 27.38 -8.74 -0.94
N MET A 763 26.16 -8.72 -1.49
CA MET A 763 25.71 -9.73 -2.46
C MET A 763 26.33 -9.58 -3.87
N VAL A 764 26.88 -8.40 -4.17
CA VAL A 764 27.55 -8.07 -5.44
C VAL A 764 29.06 -8.20 -5.29
N ASP A 765 29.65 -7.57 -4.27
CA ASP A 765 31.08 -7.69 -3.93
C ASP A 765 31.25 -7.84 -2.43
N LYS A 766 31.20 -9.11 -2.00
CA LYS A 766 31.32 -9.50 -0.60
C LYS A 766 32.65 -9.04 0.01
N GLN A 767 33.77 -9.20 -0.70
CA GLN A 767 35.08 -8.90 -0.14
C GLN A 767 35.24 -7.40 0.14
N ARG A 768 34.84 -6.53 -0.80
CA ARG A 768 34.88 -5.09 -0.59
C ARG A 768 33.93 -4.66 0.52
N ALA A 769 32.70 -5.16 0.50
CA ALA A 769 31.72 -4.83 1.53
C ALA A 769 32.21 -5.18 2.93
N MET A 770 32.72 -6.39 3.13
CA MET A 770 33.25 -6.82 4.42
C MET A 770 34.39 -5.90 4.89
N ARG A 771 35.33 -5.52 4.02
CA ARG A 771 36.42 -4.59 4.38
C ARG A 771 35.92 -3.23 4.87
N VAL A 772 34.86 -2.68 4.26
CA VAL A 772 34.28 -1.39 4.65
C VAL A 772 33.47 -1.53 5.94
N LEU A 773 32.67 -2.59 6.06
CA LEU A 773 31.85 -2.89 7.24
C LEU A 773 32.68 -3.08 8.51
N GLN A 774 33.94 -3.50 8.40
CA GLN A 774 34.86 -3.56 9.54
C GLN A 774 35.12 -2.19 10.20
N LYS A 775 35.00 -1.09 9.45
CA LYS A 775 35.48 0.24 9.87
C LYS A 775 34.37 1.29 9.97
N THR A 776 33.34 1.17 9.15
CA THR A 776 32.30 2.21 9.04
C THR A 776 31.49 2.38 10.32
N LYS A 777 30.99 3.58 10.58
CA LYS A 777 29.95 3.84 11.58
C LYS A 777 28.68 3.06 11.20
N MET A 778 28.00 2.49 12.19
CA MET A 778 26.77 1.73 11.99
C MET A 778 25.55 2.64 12.05
N ASP A 779 24.52 2.33 11.25
CA ASP A 779 23.16 2.82 11.45
C ASP A 779 22.68 2.55 12.88
N ASP A 780 21.78 3.39 13.39
CA ASP A 780 21.30 3.27 14.77
C ASP A 780 20.51 1.98 15.04
N GLY A 781 19.93 1.37 13.99
CA GLY A 781 19.27 0.07 14.01
C GLY A 781 20.16 -1.12 13.60
N LEU A 782 21.46 -0.91 13.35
CA LEU A 782 22.39 -1.96 12.91
C LEU A 782 23.58 -2.09 13.86
N SER A 783 24.01 -3.31 14.15
CA SER A 783 25.27 -3.58 14.87
C SER A 783 26.34 -4.06 13.90
N ARG A 784 27.61 -3.86 14.25
CA ARG A 784 28.73 -4.23 13.37
C ARG A 784 28.80 -5.74 13.18
N SER A 785 28.64 -6.50 14.27
CA SER A 785 28.61 -7.97 14.20
C SER A 785 27.45 -8.49 13.35
N TRP A 786 26.26 -7.91 13.44
CA TRP A 786 25.12 -8.30 12.61
C TRP A 786 25.33 -7.95 11.13
N ALA A 787 25.86 -6.76 10.83
CA ALA A 787 26.17 -6.36 9.47
C ALA A 787 27.18 -7.33 8.82
N LEU A 788 28.26 -7.66 9.53
CA LEU A 788 29.28 -8.61 9.06
C LEU A 788 28.73 -10.03 8.95
N TYR A 789 27.90 -10.47 9.89
CA TYR A 789 27.25 -11.78 9.86
C TYR A 789 26.34 -11.93 8.63
N MET A 790 25.47 -10.96 8.39
CA MET A 790 24.59 -10.96 7.22
C MET A 790 25.38 -10.89 5.92
N ALA A 791 26.35 -9.98 5.82
CA ALA A 791 27.20 -9.84 4.62
C ALA A 791 28.06 -11.09 4.33
N ALA A 792 28.57 -11.76 5.37
CA ALA A 792 29.34 -12.99 5.24
C ALA A 792 28.52 -14.18 4.72
N SER A 793 27.18 -14.13 4.86
CA SER A 793 26.28 -15.20 4.39
C SER A 793 26.07 -15.21 2.88
N PHE A 794 26.41 -14.15 2.15
CA PHE A 794 26.31 -14.14 0.70
C PHE A 794 27.31 -15.09 0.04
N ALA A 795 26.92 -15.67 -1.09
CA ALA A 795 27.82 -16.45 -1.93
C ALA A 795 29.01 -15.60 -2.42
N GLU A 796 30.12 -16.24 -2.79
CA GLU A 796 31.24 -15.54 -3.46
C GLU A 796 30.86 -15.09 -4.88
#